data_AF-A0A814GQM7-F1
#
_entry.id   AF-A0A814GQM7-F1
#
_cell.length_a   1.000
_cell.length_b   1.000
_cell.length_c   1.000
_cell.angle_alpha   90.00
_cell.angle_beta   90.00
_cell.angle_gamma   90.00
#
_symmetry.space_group_name_H-M   'P 1'
#
loop_
_entity.id
_entity.type
_entity.pdbx_description
1 polymer ?
#
loop_
_entity_poly.entity_id
_entity_poly.type
_entity_poly.pdbx_seq_one_letter_code
_entity_poly.pdbx_strand_id
1 'polypeptide(L)'
;MDDSDQPSPGLNTAFNNGDADLSRVVENLTVQALREYDDGPLTPPAQRSSNENDLGTEENNLVVLDPDHPLMARFQKALRDQLTKREQKLTLETRETKYQLEKSKKEREDLGVELYGLQQELAKNQMFLEKEHDNYNDTSQNRKLVEQDLDETRDAYRKFQKQLDEELQKFRDLQQERDNLKLRIFYMSNAKEDIRGDIAVIRRATEKAETDKAKFEIEKQRQDMIVSRLEEKEAKIKEDISLYEWQLHNQLKQTKAVKSQLIEARMETEAIEKEKNQLMQNWTSCLIGMKRRDEANSQMNSAIRAQKQKFDSTIAEIESYKKSINKEQERNESLTLVINQRKSEQKNLDKTLKLNKEKKDVLQQEFSAFDRALKETMNQLNSINSDKVQNTNLLNQSQREIEALSQEKVKLEDEIFKKLQDKLTADKAAQYTDKLRKEQKEKLRDMERSLVKLENEIAKARLDALQTKTINESFEREIKMLQSEIDDKNKIISKSESEIRQRVLIIEHKQGQIDLYNKKIEALIEKAGGVELGPLEVEEKNLNREIDDMVTKIMELEQKWLREQNELVKLVKDRQNKEVELKNQKNNFIVLTTKKMRIEKNIESEQTNIKQLNKSLDHLRLQLEKLNKYIFKEMETKENLEKNNDLTALDFNERIKRAEKETIQIQDKLETVKQEKEQLLKDLIDVDEQIMVWERRIELAKEMKAAVDSEAGQGEIREMKFEIHRMTVRYDDLRNQQEKLIRQMEAAVLRRDTIMTRGEYTQKNPQIVTQGKLQREIAEIAKKIKATSLETSRIESEIRLLKDKQQQLATILEDKQQVLKTLHESDEAKNSELDELGRKKQENMEELLMKQRRVKYYDQLKQGRYTLLAKKDDLNEQETNKQLDRLRSLGTIVSKLGEEYPNLQPIIRKVESSIQVRLNQEEEGMEKI
;
A
#
# COMPACT_ATOMS: atom_id res chain seq x y z
N MET A 1 41.20 36.09 8.88
CA MET A 1 41.31 34.97 7.93
C MET A 1 40.79 35.48 6.60
N ASP A 2 41.38 36.57 6.08
CA ASP A 2 42.74 36.68 5.49
C ASP A 2 42.65 36.08 4.08
N ASP A 3 42.94 36.75 2.97
CA ASP A 3 43.79 37.93 2.74
C ASP A 3 43.47 38.57 1.36
N SER A 4 43.78 39.87 1.27
CA SER A 4 44.30 40.69 0.13
C SER A 4 44.02 40.26 -1.33
N ASP A 5 43.59 41.12 -2.26
CA ASP A 5 44.29 42.36 -2.63
C ASP A 5 43.39 43.41 -3.31
N GLN A 6 43.61 44.65 -2.88
CA GLN A 6 43.23 45.93 -3.46
C GLN A 6 44.26 46.33 -4.58
N PRO A 7 44.15 47.44 -5.36
CA PRO A 7 43.59 48.74 -4.92
C PRO A 7 42.79 49.58 -5.94
N SER A 8 41.98 50.46 -5.34
CA SER A 8 41.64 51.87 -5.65
C SER A 8 42.78 52.67 -6.36
N PRO A 9 42.61 53.92 -6.87
CA PRO A 9 41.71 54.95 -6.30
C PRO A 9 41.11 56.00 -7.25
N GLY A 10 40.22 56.81 -6.67
CA GLY A 10 39.90 58.15 -7.16
C GLY A 10 40.69 59.25 -6.45
N LEU A 11 40.45 60.46 -6.96
CA LEU A 11 40.64 61.81 -6.39
C LEU A 11 41.94 62.59 -6.63
N ASN A 12 41.68 63.76 -7.23
CA ASN A 12 42.28 65.09 -7.02
C ASN A 12 43.70 65.38 -7.49
N THR A 13 43.79 66.29 -8.47
CA THR A 13 44.51 67.57 -8.31
C THR A 13 43.90 68.65 -9.21
N ALA A 14 43.87 69.86 -8.68
CA ALA A 14 43.41 71.10 -9.29
C ALA A 14 44.60 71.99 -9.72
N PHE A 15 44.29 73.03 -10.51
CA PHE A 15 45.12 74.21 -10.90
C PHE A 15 46.26 73.89 -11.90
N ASN A 16 46.50 74.60 -13.01
CA ASN A 16 46.45 76.04 -13.24
C ASN A 16 46.88 76.34 -14.71
N ASN A 17 46.34 77.44 -15.27
CA ASN A 17 46.85 78.31 -16.36
C ASN A 17 47.10 77.72 -17.77
N GLY A 18 46.74 78.36 -18.88
CA GLY A 18 46.23 79.71 -19.14
C GLY A 18 46.24 79.99 -20.66
N ASP A 19 45.62 81.11 -21.02
CA ASP A 19 45.64 81.80 -22.33
C ASP A 19 44.83 81.19 -23.50
N ALA A 20 44.01 81.93 -24.25
CA ALA A 20 43.63 83.33 -24.21
C ALA A 20 42.37 83.54 -25.06
N ASP A 21 41.47 84.40 -24.57
CA ASP A 21 40.54 85.20 -25.37
C ASP A 21 41.33 86.08 -26.34
N LEU A 22 40.89 86.18 -27.60
CA LEU A 22 41.11 87.39 -28.42
C LEU A 22 40.00 87.56 -29.46
N SER A 23 39.12 88.51 -29.13
CA SER A 23 38.20 89.24 -30.02
C SER A 23 38.87 89.82 -31.28
N ARG A 24 38.08 89.91 -32.36
CA ARG A 24 37.94 91.05 -33.31
C ARG A 24 36.92 90.64 -34.39
N VAL A 25 35.65 91.05 -34.29
CA VAL A 25 35.11 92.34 -34.77
C VAL A 25 35.59 92.67 -36.19
N VAL A 26 34.73 92.41 -37.18
CA VAL A 26 34.57 93.28 -38.34
C VAL A 26 33.13 93.71 -38.37
N GLU A 27 32.99 95.01 -38.13
CA GLU A 27 31.81 95.83 -38.12
C GLU A 27 31.26 96.08 -39.55
N ASN A 28 29.93 96.29 -39.60
CA ASN A 28 29.23 97.32 -40.37
C ASN A 28 29.15 97.12 -41.91
N LEU A 29 28.02 97.32 -42.62
CA LEU A 29 26.76 98.03 -42.38
C LEU A 29 25.73 97.55 -43.43
N THR A 30 24.48 97.38 -43.00
CA THR A 30 23.21 97.70 -43.69
C THR A 30 23.23 98.07 -45.18
N VAL A 31 22.35 97.44 -45.98
CA VAL A 31 21.40 98.18 -46.85
C VAL A 31 20.08 97.41 -46.92
N GLN A 32 19.03 98.02 -46.36
CA GLN A 32 17.63 97.63 -46.49
C GLN A 32 17.08 98.01 -47.87
N ALA A 33 16.13 97.20 -48.32
CA ALA A 33 15.26 97.41 -49.46
C ALA A 33 14.34 98.65 -49.33
N LEU A 34 13.95 99.24 -50.47
CA LEU A 34 12.55 99.33 -50.99
C LEU A 34 12.36 100.52 -51.97
N ARG A 35 11.75 100.20 -53.13
CA ARG A 35 10.65 100.86 -53.90
C ARG A 35 10.65 102.40 -54.08
N GLU A 36 10.19 103.02 -55.17
CA GLU A 36 9.55 102.70 -56.47
C GLU A 36 9.48 104.05 -57.26
N TYR A 37 9.52 104.00 -58.61
CA TYR A 37 8.89 104.87 -59.68
C TYR A 37 8.70 106.41 -59.48
N ASP A 38 8.73 107.34 -60.45
CA ASP A 38 8.70 107.38 -61.93
C ASP A 38 9.03 108.82 -62.43
N ASP A 39 9.02 109.01 -63.76
CA ASP A 39 8.88 110.25 -64.58
C ASP A 39 10.14 111.04 -65.08
N GLY A 40 10.25 111.15 -66.42
CA GLY A 40 11.23 111.97 -67.18
C GLY A 40 10.82 113.45 -67.36
N PRO A 41 11.17 114.19 -68.45
CA PRO A 41 12.09 113.93 -69.58
C PRO A 41 12.99 115.17 -69.98
N LEU A 42 13.63 115.10 -71.17
CA LEU A 42 14.15 116.19 -72.05
C LEU A 42 15.65 116.62 -72.00
N THR A 43 16.33 116.35 -73.13
CA THR A 43 17.50 117.01 -73.75
C THR A 43 17.37 118.55 -73.83
N PRO A 44 18.43 119.38 -73.98
CA PRO A 44 19.52 119.25 -75.00
C PRO A 44 20.92 119.82 -74.58
N PRO A 45 21.93 119.79 -75.47
CA PRO A 45 22.97 120.83 -75.42
C PRO A 45 23.25 121.46 -76.79
N ALA A 46 23.34 122.78 -76.78
CA ALA A 46 23.80 123.67 -77.85
C ALA A 46 24.49 124.83 -77.11
N GLN A 47 25.63 125.43 -77.49
CA GLN A 47 26.07 125.90 -78.80
C GLN A 47 27.55 126.39 -78.72
N ARG A 48 28.23 126.32 -79.89
CA ARG A 48 29.09 127.32 -80.57
C ARG A 48 30.35 127.87 -79.90
N SER A 49 31.47 127.85 -80.64
CA SER A 49 31.97 128.87 -81.61
C SER A 49 33.49 128.61 -81.80
N SER A 50 34.10 128.43 -82.98
CA SER A 50 34.34 129.32 -84.13
C SER A 50 35.87 129.55 -84.31
N ASN A 51 36.32 129.48 -85.56
CA ASN A 51 37.53 130.09 -86.17
C ASN A 51 38.92 129.43 -85.89
N GLU A 52 39.85 129.28 -86.85
CA GLU A 52 40.09 130.04 -88.09
C GLU A 52 41.14 129.37 -89.04
N ASN A 53 41.06 129.71 -90.35
CA ASN A 53 42.09 129.77 -91.44
C ASN A 53 42.64 128.46 -92.04
N ASP A 54 42.50 128.08 -93.32
CA ASP A 54 42.49 128.73 -94.67
C ASP A 54 43.88 129.00 -95.31
N LEU A 55 43.92 128.87 -96.66
CA LEU A 55 44.98 129.08 -97.67
C LEU A 55 45.77 127.82 -98.10
N GLY A 56 45.90 127.43 -99.37
CA GLY A 56 45.48 128.03 -100.65
C GLY A 56 46.34 127.46 -101.82
N THR A 57 45.67 127.10 -102.93
CA THR A 57 46.01 127.29 -104.38
C THR A 57 47.49 127.25 -104.85
N GLU A 58 47.84 126.65 -105.99
CA GLU A 58 47.61 127.27 -107.32
C GLU A 58 47.72 126.29 -108.50
N GLU A 59 46.97 126.65 -109.55
CA GLU A 59 46.88 126.09 -110.89
C GLU A 59 48.12 126.34 -111.76
N ASN A 60 48.31 125.50 -112.79
CA ASN A 60 48.92 125.92 -114.06
C ASN A 60 48.40 125.04 -115.22
N ASN A 61 47.43 125.60 -115.99
CA ASN A 61 47.41 125.80 -117.46
C ASN A 61 48.38 124.96 -118.33
N LEU A 62 48.13 124.50 -119.56
CA LEU A 62 47.07 124.49 -120.60
C LEU A 62 47.70 123.58 -121.73
N VAL A 63 47.03 122.80 -122.59
CA VAL A 63 46.37 123.10 -123.89
C VAL A 63 45.93 121.71 -124.42
N VAL A 64 44.66 121.30 -124.38
CA VAL A 64 43.51 121.54 -125.30
C VAL A 64 43.54 120.76 -126.63
N LEU A 65 42.67 119.74 -126.72
CA LEU A 65 41.66 119.65 -127.78
C LEU A 65 40.32 120.08 -127.17
N ASP A 66 39.43 120.67 -127.98
CA ASP A 66 38.16 121.26 -127.53
C ASP A 66 37.22 120.25 -126.80
N PRO A 67 36.59 120.63 -125.66
CA PRO A 67 35.67 119.79 -124.87
C PRO A 67 34.42 119.26 -125.59
N ASP A 68 34.01 119.86 -126.71
CA ASP A 68 32.79 119.50 -127.45
C ASP A 68 33.06 118.62 -128.70
N HIS A 69 34.26 118.06 -128.84
CA HIS A 69 34.56 117.13 -129.94
C HIS A 69 33.84 115.78 -129.71
N PRO A 70 33.04 115.26 -130.66
CA PRO A 70 32.19 114.08 -130.47
C PRO A 70 32.94 112.76 -130.17
N LEU A 71 34.27 112.74 -130.33
CA LEU A 71 35.14 111.63 -129.92
C LEU A 71 35.64 111.70 -128.46
N MET A 72 35.44 112.80 -127.73
CA MET A 72 35.81 112.95 -126.29
C MET A 72 34.66 112.66 -125.31
N ALA A 73 33.41 112.64 -125.78
CA ALA A 73 32.25 112.36 -124.92
C ALA A 73 32.30 110.96 -124.26
N ARG A 74 32.85 109.95 -124.97
CA ARG A 74 33.01 108.59 -124.41
C ARG A 74 34.15 108.51 -123.38
N PHE A 75 35.21 109.29 -123.54
CA PHE A 75 36.31 109.39 -122.59
C PHE A 75 35.88 110.08 -121.28
N GLN A 76 35.16 111.21 -121.38
CA GLN A 76 34.66 111.93 -120.20
C GLN A 76 33.59 111.15 -119.43
N LYS A 77 32.73 110.39 -120.13
CA LYS A 77 31.75 109.49 -119.50
C LYS A 77 32.41 108.33 -118.76
N ALA A 78 33.42 107.69 -119.35
CA ALA A 78 34.17 106.60 -118.72
C ALA A 78 34.88 107.05 -117.42
N LEU A 79 35.43 108.27 -117.38
CA LEU A 79 36.07 108.83 -116.19
C LEU A 79 35.07 109.14 -115.07
N ARG A 80 33.88 109.67 -115.40
CA ARG A 80 32.80 109.90 -114.42
C ARG A 80 32.29 108.59 -113.83
N ASP A 81 32.04 107.59 -114.67
CA ASP A 81 31.53 106.29 -114.22
C ASP A 81 32.50 105.58 -113.27
N GLN A 82 33.82 105.76 -113.45
CA GLN A 82 34.84 105.22 -112.53
C GLN A 82 34.78 105.87 -111.14
N LEU A 83 34.62 107.18 -111.05
CA LEU A 83 34.55 107.90 -109.77
C LEU A 83 33.25 107.58 -109.01
N THR A 84 32.11 107.53 -109.70
CA THR A 84 30.82 107.19 -109.08
C THR A 84 30.77 105.75 -108.58
N LYS A 85 31.40 104.79 -109.28
CA LYS A 85 31.49 103.40 -108.79
C LYS A 85 32.34 103.29 -107.51
N ARG A 86 33.39 104.10 -107.38
CA ARG A 86 34.24 104.11 -106.18
C ARG A 86 33.50 104.69 -104.97
N GLU A 87 32.76 105.77 -105.17
CA GLU A 87 31.92 106.37 -104.14
C GLU A 87 30.82 105.41 -103.68
N GLN A 88 30.16 104.70 -104.62
CA GLN A 88 29.17 103.67 -104.31
C GLN A 88 29.76 102.51 -103.51
N LYS A 89 30.99 102.06 -103.83
CA LYS A 89 31.65 100.99 -103.07
C LYS A 89 31.96 101.41 -101.62
N LEU A 90 32.52 102.60 -101.42
CA LEU A 90 32.85 103.11 -100.09
C LEU A 90 31.59 103.40 -99.24
N THR A 91 30.51 103.87 -99.87
CA THR A 91 29.23 104.07 -99.18
C THR A 91 28.54 102.74 -98.80
N LEU A 92 28.72 101.68 -99.58
CA LEU A 92 28.27 100.34 -99.21
C LEU A 92 29.08 99.75 -98.05
N GLU A 93 30.42 99.84 -98.09
CA GLU A 93 31.29 99.36 -97.00
C GLU A 93 31.01 100.09 -95.68
N THR A 94 30.73 101.40 -95.72
CA THR A 94 30.37 102.17 -94.52
C THR A 94 28.97 101.85 -93.99
N ARG A 95 28.02 101.44 -94.84
CA ARG A 95 26.71 100.95 -94.40
C ARG A 95 26.79 99.55 -93.79
N GLU A 96 27.56 98.65 -94.41
CA GLU A 96 27.75 97.28 -93.93
C GLU A 96 28.42 97.26 -92.55
N THR A 97 29.48 98.05 -92.37
CA THR A 97 30.16 98.18 -91.06
C THR A 97 29.29 98.80 -89.98
N LYS A 98 28.45 99.81 -90.30
CA LYS A 98 27.47 100.36 -89.36
C LYS A 98 26.41 99.33 -88.95
N TYR A 99 25.90 98.56 -89.91
CA TYR A 99 24.93 97.50 -89.63
C TYR A 99 25.52 96.39 -88.75
N GLN A 100 26.76 95.96 -89.00
CA GLN A 100 27.46 94.98 -88.15
C GLN A 100 27.66 95.49 -86.71
N LEU A 101 27.99 96.78 -86.55
CA LEU A 101 28.12 97.39 -85.22
C LEU A 101 26.79 97.43 -84.47
N GLU A 102 25.70 97.78 -85.14
CA GLU A 102 24.36 97.82 -84.54
C GLU A 102 23.85 96.42 -84.17
N LYS A 103 24.12 95.42 -85.02
CA LYS A 103 23.84 94.01 -84.73
C LYS A 103 24.59 93.52 -83.49
N SER A 104 25.89 93.78 -83.40
CA SER A 104 26.70 93.38 -82.25
C SER A 104 26.28 94.07 -80.94
N LYS A 105 25.80 95.33 -81.01
CA LYS A 105 25.23 96.02 -79.83
C LYS A 105 23.93 95.38 -79.35
N LYS A 106 23.02 95.03 -80.27
CA LYS A 106 21.79 94.30 -79.93
C LYS A 106 22.09 92.93 -79.33
N GLU A 107 22.98 92.15 -79.96
CA GLU A 107 23.40 90.85 -79.41
C GLU A 107 23.99 90.98 -77.99
N ARG A 108 24.73 92.06 -77.71
CA ARG A 108 25.26 92.33 -76.36
C ARG A 108 24.16 92.71 -75.36
N GLU A 109 23.17 93.49 -75.78
CA GLU A 109 22.02 93.86 -74.95
C GLU A 109 21.14 92.64 -74.67
N ASP A 110 20.87 91.82 -75.68
CA ASP A 110 20.11 90.56 -75.57
C ASP A 110 20.84 89.58 -74.63
N LEU A 111 22.14 89.37 -74.79
CA LEU A 111 22.97 88.58 -73.86
C LEU A 111 22.96 89.16 -72.44
N GLY A 112 22.89 90.49 -72.30
CA GLY A 112 22.77 91.15 -71.00
C GLY A 112 21.43 90.87 -70.31
N VAL A 113 20.34 90.87 -71.07
CA VAL A 113 19.00 90.53 -70.57
C VAL A 113 18.90 89.03 -70.23
N GLU A 114 19.45 88.15 -71.06
CA GLU A 114 19.53 86.71 -70.76
C GLU A 114 20.36 86.45 -69.50
N LEU A 115 21.51 87.11 -69.35
CA LEU A 115 22.35 86.96 -68.16
C LEU A 115 21.64 87.46 -66.89
N TYR A 116 20.88 88.55 -66.99
CA TYR A 116 20.05 89.02 -65.87
C TYR A 116 18.91 88.04 -65.53
N GLY A 117 18.26 87.46 -66.56
CA GLY A 117 17.27 86.40 -66.39
C GLY A 117 17.86 85.17 -65.68
N LEU A 118 19.02 84.71 -66.12
CA LEU A 118 19.75 83.60 -65.50
C LEU A 118 20.20 83.93 -64.07
N GLN A 119 20.61 85.16 -63.79
CA GLN A 119 20.92 85.60 -62.42
C GLN A 119 19.68 85.59 -61.52
N GLN A 120 18.52 85.99 -62.04
CA GLN A 120 17.27 85.96 -61.30
C GLN A 120 16.80 84.51 -61.06
N GLU A 121 16.94 83.63 -62.03
CA GLU A 121 16.68 82.20 -61.88
C GLU A 121 17.64 81.54 -60.88
N LEU A 122 18.92 81.89 -60.92
CA LEU A 122 19.92 81.39 -59.99
C LEU A 122 19.60 81.84 -58.56
N ALA A 123 19.25 83.11 -58.34
CA ALA A 123 18.84 83.61 -57.03
C ALA A 123 17.58 82.91 -56.51
N LYS A 124 16.59 82.66 -57.39
CA LYS A 124 15.41 81.85 -57.05
C LYS A 124 15.82 80.43 -56.65
N ASN A 125 16.69 79.78 -57.41
CA ASN A 125 17.15 78.42 -57.13
C ASN A 125 17.97 78.33 -55.84
N GLN A 126 18.78 79.34 -55.52
CA GLN A 126 19.49 79.42 -54.23
C GLN A 126 18.49 79.58 -53.08
N MET A 127 17.49 80.45 -53.22
CA MET A 127 16.44 80.60 -52.22
C MET A 127 15.59 79.33 -52.07
N PHE A 128 15.33 78.60 -53.14
CA PHE A 128 14.68 77.28 -53.07
C PHE A 128 15.58 76.24 -52.38
N LEU A 129 16.88 76.23 -52.67
CA LEU A 129 17.82 75.32 -52.02
C LEU A 129 17.95 75.58 -50.53
N GLU A 130 17.99 76.86 -50.10
CA GLU A 130 17.98 77.23 -48.68
C GLU A 130 16.68 76.78 -48.01
N LYS A 131 15.53 76.98 -48.64
CA LYS A 131 14.25 76.47 -48.13
C LYS A 131 14.23 74.94 -48.01
N GLU A 132 14.73 74.22 -49.00
CA GLU A 132 14.84 72.76 -48.94
C GLU A 132 15.86 72.30 -47.89
N HIS A 133 16.91 73.07 -47.66
CA HIS A 133 17.88 72.79 -46.60
C HIS A 133 17.28 73.03 -45.21
N ASP A 134 16.47 74.07 -45.03
CA ASP A 134 15.72 74.33 -43.80
C ASP A 134 14.68 73.22 -43.57
N ASN A 135 13.92 72.85 -44.61
CA ASN A 135 13.00 71.71 -44.56
C ASN A 135 13.72 70.40 -44.21
N TYR A 136 14.91 70.15 -44.75
CA TYR A 136 15.73 69.00 -44.41
C TYR A 136 16.20 69.03 -42.95
N ASN A 137 16.63 70.20 -42.46
CA ASN A 137 17.01 70.35 -41.06
C ASN A 137 15.83 70.11 -40.12
N ASP A 138 14.65 70.65 -40.42
CA ASP A 138 13.42 70.44 -39.66
C ASP A 138 13.00 68.98 -39.66
N THR A 139 13.00 68.32 -40.82
CA THR A 139 12.68 66.89 -40.92
C THR A 139 13.71 66.00 -40.22
N SER A 140 15.00 66.37 -40.25
CA SER A 140 16.07 65.67 -39.52
C SER A 140 15.92 65.84 -38.00
N GLN A 141 15.55 67.02 -37.52
CA GLN A 141 15.24 67.26 -36.10
C GLN A 141 13.99 66.47 -35.68
N ASN A 142 12.92 66.51 -36.47
CA ASN A 142 11.71 65.74 -36.20
C ASN A 142 11.99 64.23 -36.20
N ARG A 143 12.83 63.72 -37.12
CA ARG A 143 13.25 62.32 -37.11
C ARG A 143 13.98 61.97 -35.80
N LYS A 144 14.91 62.81 -35.34
CA LYS A 144 15.63 62.59 -34.08
C LYS A 144 14.69 62.59 -32.87
N LEU A 145 13.70 63.49 -32.83
CA LEU A 145 12.70 63.52 -31.75
C LEU A 145 11.84 62.24 -31.77
N VAL A 146 11.38 61.81 -32.94
CA VAL A 146 10.61 60.55 -33.07
C VAL A 146 11.46 59.33 -32.73
N GLU A 147 12.75 59.31 -33.09
CA GLU A 147 13.67 58.24 -32.68
C GLU A 147 13.88 58.21 -31.17
N GLN A 148 14.00 59.38 -30.51
CA GLN A 148 14.06 59.49 -29.06
C GLN A 148 12.77 59.00 -28.40
N ASP A 149 11.61 59.44 -28.85
CA ASP A 149 10.30 58.98 -28.35
C ASP A 149 10.14 57.45 -28.55
N LEU A 150 10.62 56.93 -29.67
CA LEU A 150 10.57 55.51 -29.98
C LEU A 150 11.52 54.69 -29.09
N ASP A 151 12.70 55.22 -28.76
CA ASP A 151 13.60 54.57 -27.81
C ASP A 151 13.07 54.67 -26.37
N GLU A 152 12.45 55.79 -25.98
CA GLU A 152 11.77 55.93 -24.68
C GLU A 152 10.60 54.95 -24.54
N THR A 153 9.77 54.80 -25.59
CA THR A 153 8.67 53.82 -25.60
C THR A 153 9.16 52.38 -25.62
N ARG A 154 10.27 52.08 -26.32
CA ARG A 154 10.93 50.77 -26.27
C ARG A 154 11.47 50.46 -24.87
N ASP A 155 12.09 51.43 -24.20
CA ASP A 155 12.59 51.26 -22.85
C ASP A 155 11.45 51.12 -21.83
N ALA A 156 10.35 51.87 -22.00
CA ALA A 156 9.13 51.69 -21.23
C ALA A 156 8.53 50.29 -21.45
N TYR A 157 8.43 49.83 -22.69
CA TYR A 157 7.96 48.48 -23.01
C TYR A 157 8.87 47.40 -22.42
N ARG A 158 10.20 47.55 -22.50
CA ARG A 158 11.16 46.64 -21.86
C ARG A 158 11.00 46.61 -20.34
N LYS A 159 10.75 47.77 -19.71
CA LYS A 159 10.44 47.85 -18.27
C LYS A 159 9.13 47.13 -17.95
N PHE A 160 8.07 47.35 -18.73
CA PHE A 160 6.80 46.65 -18.55
C PHE A 160 6.91 45.14 -18.79
N GLN A 161 7.70 44.72 -19.78
CA GLN A 161 7.96 43.31 -20.05
C GLN A 161 8.71 42.66 -18.88
N LYS A 162 9.75 43.31 -18.34
CA LYS A 162 10.42 42.85 -17.13
C LYS A 162 9.49 42.78 -15.92
N GLN A 163 8.65 43.79 -15.72
CA GLN A 163 7.63 43.78 -14.66
C GLN A 163 6.62 42.64 -14.87
N LEU A 164 6.18 42.40 -16.10
CA LEU A 164 5.29 41.29 -16.43
C LEU A 164 5.96 39.95 -16.16
N ASP A 165 7.23 39.78 -16.54
CA ASP A 165 8.00 38.57 -16.27
C ASP A 165 8.21 38.36 -14.76
N GLU A 166 8.47 39.42 -14.00
CA GLU A 166 8.54 39.39 -12.53
C GLU A 166 7.19 39.02 -11.90
N GLU A 167 6.08 39.59 -12.36
CA GLU A 167 4.73 39.25 -11.88
C GLU A 167 4.32 37.83 -12.29
N LEU A 168 4.72 37.36 -13.49
CA LEU A 168 4.52 35.97 -13.91
C LEU A 168 5.35 35.00 -13.06
N GLN A 169 6.57 35.38 -12.68
CA GLN A 169 7.39 34.58 -11.77
C GLN A 169 6.79 34.54 -10.37
N LYS A 170 6.37 35.69 -9.81
CA LYS A 170 5.62 35.75 -8.54
C LYS A 170 4.34 34.92 -8.60
N PHE A 171 3.62 34.94 -9.72
CA PHE A 171 2.42 34.14 -9.91
C PHE A 171 2.73 32.64 -9.90
N ARG A 172 3.82 32.20 -10.57
CA ARG A 172 4.28 30.81 -10.53
C ARG A 172 4.69 30.40 -9.12
N ASP A 173 5.40 31.26 -8.40
CA ASP A 173 5.82 31.01 -7.02
C ASP A 173 4.59 30.90 -6.11
N LEU A 174 3.62 31.81 -6.21
CA LEU A 174 2.34 31.74 -5.49
C LEU A 174 1.51 30.51 -5.88
N GLN A 175 1.57 30.07 -7.14
CA GLN A 175 0.90 28.85 -7.58
C GLN A 175 1.55 27.61 -6.96
N GLN A 176 2.89 27.56 -6.88
CA GLN A 176 3.62 26.52 -6.18
C GLN A 176 3.33 26.54 -4.67
N GLU A 177 3.32 27.71 -4.04
CA GLU A 177 2.94 27.86 -2.64
C GLU A 177 1.50 27.41 -2.39
N ARG A 178 0.56 27.77 -3.28
CA ARG A 178 -0.83 27.31 -3.22
C ARG A 178 -0.89 25.79 -3.33
N ASP A 179 -0.15 25.18 -4.24
CA ASP A 179 -0.17 23.73 -4.44
C ASP A 179 0.50 22.99 -3.27
N ASN A 180 1.57 23.57 -2.69
CA ASN A 180 2.18 23.10 -1.44
C ASN A 180 1.21 23.24 -0.25
N LEU A 181 0.47 24.34 -0.16
CA LEU A 181 -0.55 24.53 0.88
C LEU A 181 -1.73 23.58 0.69
N LYS A 182 -2.17 23.31 -0.55
CA LYS A 182 -3.18 22.29 -0.85
C LYS A 182 -2.68 20.90 -0.43
N LEU A 183 -1.43 20.56 -0.73
CA LEU A 183 -0.81 19.29 -0.31
C LEU A 183 -0.75 19.21 1.23
N ARG A 184 -0.37 20.30 1.90
CA ARG A 184 -0.36 20.38 3.37
C ARG A 184 -1.77 20.23 3.95
N ILE A 185 -2.77 20.87 3.37
CA ILE A 185 -4.18 20.72 3.77
C ILE A 185 -4.64 19.28 3.55
N PHE A 186 -4.26 18.64 2.44
CA PHE A 186 -4.56 17.23 2.18
C PHE A 186 -3.96 16.32 3.25
N TYR A 187 -2.67 16.47 3.56
CA TYR A 187 -2.03 15.70 4.65
C TYR A 187 -2.66 15.99 6.02
N MET A 188 -2.97 17.26 6.32
CA MET A 188 -3.66 17.62 7.56
C MET A 188 -5.09 17.06 7.61
N SER A 189 -5.79 16.98 6.48
CA SER A 189 -7.13 16.40 6.39
C SER A 189 -7.08 14.89 6.61
N ASN A 190 -6.15 14.19 5.96
CA ASN A 190 -5.95 12.76 6.17
C ASN A 190 -5.55 12.48 7.61
N ALA A 191 -4.59 13.23 8.17
CA ALA A 191 -4.21 13.12 9.57
C ALA A 191 -5.38 13.40 10.52
N LYS A 192 -6.26 14.37 10.19
CA LYS A 192 -7.48 14.63 10.97
C LYS A 192 -8.48 13.49 10.87
N GLU A 193 -8.60 12.85 9.71
CA GLU A 193 -9.47 11.68 9.50
C GLU A 193 -8.93 10.46 10.24
N ASP A 194 -7.62 10.22 10.18
CA ASP A 194 -6.93 9.18 10.97
C ASP A 194 -7.10 9.43 12.47
N ILE A 195 -6.85 10.66 12.95
CA ILE A 195 -7.08 11.03 14.35
C ILE A 195 -8.55 10.87 14.73
N ARG A 196 -9.51 11.15 13.84
CA ARG A 196 -10.94 10.89 14.11
C ARG A 196 -11.22 9.39 14.17
N GLY A 197 -10.60 8.59 13.31
CA GLY A 197 -10.62 7.14 13.34
C GLY A 197 -10.09 6.61 14.67
N ASP A 198 -8.90 7.06 15.07
CA ASP A 198 -8.25 6.72 16.34
C ASP A 198 -9.09 7.18 17.53
N ILE A 199 -9.63 8.40 17.52
CA ILE A 199 -10.55 8.86 18.58
C ILE A 199 -11.81 8.00 18.63
N ALA A 200 -12.37 7.56 17.49
CA ALA A 200 -13.53 6.69 17.48
C ALA A 200 -13.19 5.28 17.99
N VAL A 201 -11.99 4.77 17.70
CA VAL A 201 -11.48 3.51 18.26
C VAL A 201 -11.22 3.65 19.76
N ILE A 202 -10.58 4.73 20.20
CA ILE A 202 -10.35 5.04 21.61
C ILE A 202 -11.68 5.18 22.33
N ARG A 203 -12.66 5.92 21.80
CA ARG A 203 -14.01 6.03 22.38
C ARG A 203 -14.69 4.68 22.51
N ARG A 204 -14.65 3.84 21.47
CA ARG A 204 -15.19 2.48 21.55
C ARG A 204 -14.43 1.61 22.55
N ALA A 205 -13.11 1.76 22.65
CA ALA A 205 -12.29 1.06 23.62
C ALA A 205 -12.56 1.54 25.05
N THR A 206 -12.78 2.84 25.27
CA THR A 206 -13.14 3.41 26.57
C THR A 206 -14.56 3.02 26.95
N GLU A 207 -15.54 3.10 26.04
CA GLU A 207 -16.91 2.63 26.27
C GLU A 207 -16.91 1.13 26.61
N LYS A 208 -16.15 0.32 25.86
CA LYS A 208 -15.98 -1.10 26.18
C LYS A 208 -15.33 -1.29 27.55
N ALA A 209 -14.26 -0.58 27.85
CA ALA A 209 -13.58 -0.64 29.14
C ALA A 209 -14.49 -0.20 30.29
N GLU A 210 -15.35 0.81 30.10
CA GLU A 210 -16.37 1.23 31.06
C GLU A 210 -17.44 0.16 31.23
N THR A 211 -17.92 -0.46 30.15
CA THR A 211 -18.88 -1.57 30.26
C THR A 211 -18.28 -2.79 30.96
N ASP A 212 -17.01 -3.09 30.70
CA ASP A 212 -16.30 -4.21 31.34
C ASP A 212 -15.97 -3.86 32.79
N LYS A 213 -15.61 -2.62 33.11
CA LYS A 213 -15.48 -2.12 34.48
C LYS A 213 -16.80 -2.23 35.24
N ALA A 214 -17.93 -1.84 34.64
CA ALA A 214 -19.24 -1.97 35.27
C ALA A 214 -19.59 -3.45 35.54
N LYS A 215 -19.27 -4.36 34.62
CA LYS A 215 -19.42 -5.81 34.86
C LYS A 215 -18.52 -6.27 36.01
N PHE A 216 -17.25 -5.86 36.04
CA PHE A 216 -16.33 -6.19 37.13
C PHE A 216 -16.76 -5.58 38.46
N GLU A 217 -17.36 -4.39 38.48
CA GLU A 217 -17.94 -3.79 39.68
C GLU A 217 -19.12 -4.61 40.20
N ILE A 218 -20.02 -5.08 39.32
CA ILE A 218 -21.12 -5.98 39.71
C ILE A 218 -20.58 -7.31 40.23
N GLU A 219 -19.57 -7.87 39.59
CA GLU A 219 -18.97 -9.14 39.98
C GLU A 219 -18.19 -9.01 41.29
N LYS A 220 -17.54 -7.85 41.51
CA LYS A 220 -16.87 -7.49 42.76
C LYS A 220 -17.88 -7.29 43.89
N GLN A 221 -19.00 -6.59 43.65
CA GLN A 221 -20.11 -6.51 44.61
C GLN A 221 -20.65 -7.89 44.97
N ARG A 222 -20.80 -8.79 43.98
CA ARG A 222 -21.21 -10.18 44.23
C ARG A 222 -20.18 -10.93 45.08
N GLN A 223 -18.89 -10.75 44.81
CA GLN A 223 -17.82 -11.32 45.63
C GLN A 223 -17.87 -10.74 47.05
N ASP A 224 -18.02 -9.44 47.23
CA ASP A 224 -18.07 -8.79 48.53
C ASP A 224 -19.29 -9.27 49.34
N MET A 225 -20.44 -9.49 48.70
CA MET A 225 -21.60 -10.13 49.33
C MET A 225 -21.33 -11.59 49.76
N ILE A 226 -20.54 -12.33 48.97
CA ILE A 226 -20.11 -13.69 49.36
C ILE A 226 -19.12 -13.64 50.51
N VAL A 227 -18.15 -12.72 50.47
CA VAL A 227 -17.17 -12.49 51.55
C VAL A 227 -17.90 -12.14 52.84
N SER A 228 -18.82 -11.17 52.83
CA SER A 228 -19.63 -10.82 54.00
C SER A 228 -20.41 -12.02 54.54
N ARG A 229 -21.02 -12.84 53.68
CA ARG A 229 -21.67 -14.10 54.12
C ARG A 229 -20.70 -15.11 54.72
N LEU A 230 -19.47 -15.19 54.19
CA LEU A 230 -18.42 -16.06 54.73
C LEU A 230 -17.90 -15.53 56.07
N GLU A 231 -17.72 -14.23 56.22
CA GLU A 231 -17.34 -13.56 57.46
C GLU A 231 -18.42 -13.73 58.53
N GLU A 232 -19.71 -13.60 58.19
CA GLU A 232 -20.82 -13.90 59.10
C GLU A 232 -20.82 -15.37 59.54
N LYS A 233 -20.56 -16.30 58.63
CA LYS A 233 -20.44 -17.73 58.96
C LYS A 233 -19.22 -18.00 59.82
N GLU A 234 -18.10 -17.36 59.53
CA GLU A 234 -16.89 -17.46 60.33
C GLU A 234 -17.11 -16.92 61.74
N ALA A 235 -17.80 -15.79 61.88
CA ALA A 235 -18.18 -15.23 63.18
C ALA A 235 -19.09 -16.20 63.96
N LYS A 236 -20.12 -16.76 63.32
CA LYS A 236 -21.01 -17.77 63.94
C LYS A 236 -20.23 -19.01 64.37
N ILE A 237 -19.35 -19.53 63.52
CA ILE A 237 -18.52 -20.70 63.85
C ILE A 237 -17.56 -20.38 65.00
N LYS A 238 -16.98 -19.17 65.05
CA LYS A 238 -16.15 -18.74 66.19
C LYS A 238 -16.95 -18.63 67.48
N GLU A 239 -18.17 -18.09 67.42
CA GLU A 239 -19.09 -18.07 68.56
C GLU A 239 -19.42 -19.50 69.03
N ASP A 240 -19.77 -20.40 68.11
CA ASP A 240 -20.05 -21.81 68.43
C ASP A 240 -18.83 -22.49 69.05
N ILE A 241 -17.63 -22.29 68.51
CA ILE A 241 -16.38 -22.80 69.11
C ILE A 241 -16.20 -22.26 70.52
N SER A 242 -16.38 -20.95 70.74
CA SER A 242 -16.25 -20.36 72.08
C SER A 242 -17.26 -20.91 73.08
N LEU A 243 -18.49 -21.17 72.63
CA LEU A 243 -19.53 -21.80 73.43
C LEU A 243 -19.17 -23.24 73.77
N TYR A 244 -18.69 -24.02 72.80
CA TYR A 244 -18.26 -25.41 73.03
C TYR A 244 -17.01 -25.49 73.91
N GLU A 245 -16.05 -24.57 73.78
CA GLU A 245 -14.90 -24.48 74.68
C GLU A 245 -15.32 -24.16 76.11
N TRP A 246 -16.27 -23.24 76.29
CA TRP A 246 -16.85 -22.92 77.60
C TRP A 246 -17.60 -24.12 78.20
N GLN A 247 -18.40 -24.84 77.40
CA GLN A 247 -19.08 -26.06 77.82
C GLN A 247 -18.08 -27.16 78.21
N LEU A 248 -17.05 -27.39 77.39
CA LEU A 248 -16.00 -28.36 77.66
C LEU A 248 -15.26 -28.02 78.95
N HIS A 249 -14.90 -26.75 79.17
CA HIS A 249 -14.24 -26.30 80.39
C HIS A 249 -15.11 -26.54 81.63
N ASN A 250 -16.41 -26.24 81.55
CA ASN A 250 -17.35 -26.51 82.63
C ASN A 250 -17.52 -28.01 82.89
N GLN A 251 -17.64 -28.84 81.85
CA GLN A 251 -17.70 -30.30 82.01
C GLN A 251 -16.40 -30.87 82.58
N LEU A 252 -15.24 -30.34 82.19
CA LEU A 252 -13.95 -30.73 82.78
C LEU A 252 -13.86 -30.34 84.25
N LYS A 253 -14.35 -29.16 84.65
CA LYS A 253 -14.45 -28.76 86.06
C LYS A 253 -15.39 -29.68 86.84
N GLN A 254 -16.57 -29.97 86.31
CA GLN A 254 -17.52 -30.91 86.92
C GLN A 254 -16.92 -32.31 87.04
N THR A 255 -16.27 -32.82 85.99
CA THR A 255 -15.60 -34.13 86.00
C THR A 255 -14.45 -34.17 87.01
N LYS A 256 -13.67 -33.08 87.15
CA LYS A 256 -12.64 -32.97 88.18
C LYS A 256 -13.23 -32.99 89.58
N ALA A 257 -14.33 -32.27 89.83
CA ALA A 257 -15.04 -32.27 91.11
C ALA A 257 -15.63 -33.65 91.46
N VAL A 258 -16.23 -34.34 90.49
CA VAL A 258 -16.72 -35.72 90.67
C VAL A 258 -15.57 -36.68 90.92
N LYS A 259 -14.43 -36.53 90.23
CA LYS A 259 -13.24 -37.34 90.48
C LYS A 259 -12.67 -37.11 91.88
N SER A 260 -12.62 -35.87 92.39
CA SER A 260 -12.20 -35.61 93.77
C SER A 260 -13.16 -36.22 94.77
N GLN A 261 -14.48 -36.10 94.56
CA GLN A 261 -15.48 -36.75 95.41
C GLN A 261 -15.35 -38.29 95.38
N LEU A 262 -15.03 -38.88 94.22
CA LEU A 262 -14.80 -40.32 94.11
C LEU A 262 -13.51 -40.76 94.81
N ILE A 263 -12.45 -39.94 94.78
CA ILE A 263 -11.23 -40.19 95.55
C ILE A 263 -11.53 -40.10 97.05
N GLU A 264 -12.29 -39.11 97.49
CA GLU A 264 -12.73 -38.95 98.88
C GLU A 264 -13.56 -40.15 99.33
N ALA A 265 -14.58 -40.54 98.56
CA ALA A 265 -15.37 -41.74 98.83
C ALA A 265 -14.51 -43.02 98.85
N ARG A 266 -13.50 -43.14 97.97
CA ARG A 266 -12.55 -44.27 98.02
C ARG A 266 -11.72 -44.26 99.30
N MET A 267 -11.20 -43.11 99.71
CA MET A 267 -10.46 -42.98 100.97
C MET A 267 -11.35 -43.31 102.18
N GLU A 268 -12.62 -42.90 102.17
CA GLU A 268 -13.60 -43.29 103.18
C GLU A 268 -13.84 -44.80 103.19
N THR A 269 -14.00 -45.43 102.02
CA THR A 269 -14.15 -46.89 101.95
C THR A 269 -12.91 -47.64 102.44
N GLU A 270 -11.70 -47.17 102.12
CA GLU A 270 -10.46 -47.73 102.63
C GLU A 270 -10.32 -47.54 104.16
N ALA A 271 -10.79 -46.41 104.70
CA ALA A 271 -10.83 -46.17 106.14
C ALA A 271 -11.79 -47.14 106.84
N ILE A 272 -13.00 -47.32 106.30
CA ILE A 272 -13.98 -48.30 106.80
C ILE A 272 -13.42 -49.73 106.74
N GLU A 273 -12.70 -50.08 105.68
CA GLU A 273 -12.09 -51.41 105.55
C GLU A 273 -10.96 -51.63 106.56
N LYS A 274 -10.15 -50.60 106.84
CA LYS A 274 -9.17 -50.63 107.94
C LYS A 274 -9.85 -50.81 109.29
N GLU A 275 -10.90 -50.06 109.59
CA GLU A 275 -11.67 -50.19 110.84
C GLU A 275 -12.26 -51.59 110.98
N LYS A 276 -12.88 -52.13 109.91
CA LYS A 276 -13.40 -53.50 109.88
C LYS A 276 -12.31 -54.53 110.18
N ASN A 277 -11.14 -54.41 109.56
CA ASN A 277 -10.00 -55.30 109.81
C ASN A 277 -9.52 -55.21 111.26
N GLN A 278 -9.45 -53.99 111.83
CA GLN A 278 -9.10 -53.78 113.23
C GLN A 278 -10.12 -54.42 114.17
N LEU A 279 -11.41 -54.29 113.86
CA LEU A 279 -12.50 -54.88 114.64
C LEU A 279 -12.48 -56.41 114.57
N MET A 280 -12.20 -56.99 113.40
CA MET A 280 -12.00 -58.43 113.23
C MET A 280 -10.77 -58.94 114.01
N GLN A 281 -9.68 -58.16 114.03
CA GLN A 281 -8.49 -58.50 114.82
C GLN A 281 -8.78 -58.44 116.32
N ASN A 282 -9.53 -57.45 116.79
CA ASN A 282 -9.97 -57.35 118.17
C ASN A 282 -10.91 -58.51 118.54
N TRP A 283 -11.86 -58.85 117.67
CA TRP A 283 -12.78 -59.97 117.89
C TRP A 283 -12.06 -61.32 117.95
N THR A 284 -11.11 -61.58 117.05
CA THR A 284 -10.29 -62.80 117.08
C THR A 284 -9.43 -62.89 118.33
N SER A 285 -8.88 -61.76 118.80
CA SER A 285 -8.16 -61.69 120.09
C SER A 285 -9.08 -62.03 121.28
N CYS A 286 -10.30 -61.48 121.31
CA CYS A 286 -11.29 -61.83 122.33
C CYS A 286 -11.67 -63.32 122.28
N LEU A 287 -11.79 -63.91 121.09
CA LEU A 287 -12.11 -65.31 120.90
C LEU A 287 -10.98 -66.23 121.40
N ILE A 288 -9.71 -65.87 121.14
CA ILE A 288 -8.54 -66.58 121.68
C ILE A 288 -8.51 -66.47 123.21
N GLY A 289 -8.80 -65.28 123.75
CA GLY A 289 -8.91 -65.05 125.18
C GLY A 289 -10.01 -65.90 125.84
N MET A 290 -11.13 -66.13 125.15
CA MET A 290 -12.20 -67.01 125.61
C MET A 290 -11.79 -68.49 125.57
N LYS A 291 -11.19 -68.96 124.46
CA LYS A 291 -10.68 -70.34 124.36
C LYS A 291 -9.69 -70.69 125.48
N ARG A 292 -8.75 -69.79 125.81
CA ARG A 292 -7.80 -70.01 126.91
C ARG A 292 -8.50 -70.10 128.28
N ARG A 293 -9.57 -69.33 128.50
CA ARG A 293 -10.39 -69.43 129.72
C ARG A 293 -11.15 -70.76 129.79
N ASP A 294 -11.72 -71.21 128.68
CA ASP A 294 -12.44 -72.49 128.62
C ASP A 294 -11.50 -73.69 128.85
N GLU A 295 -10.29 -73.64 128.30
CA GLU A 295 -9.27 -74.68 128.50
C GLU A 295 -8.80 -74.76 129.96
N ALA A 296 -8.58 -73.61 130.61
CA ALA A 296 -8.29 -73.56 132.04
C ALA A 296 -9.45 -74.12 132.89
N ASN A 297 -10.70 -73.83 132.52
CA ASN A 297 -11.88 -74.33 133.24
C ASN A 297 -12.10 -75.84 133.04
N SER A 298 -11.75 -76.37 131.86
CA SER A 298 -11.75 -77.81 131.58
C SER A 298 -10.71 -78.56 132.44
N GLN A 299 -9.49 -78.03 132.55
CA GLN A 299 -8.44 -78.58 133.41
C GLN A 299 -8.84 -78.56 134.90
N MET A 300 -9.50 -77.51 135.37
CA MET A 300 -10.04 -77.45 136.73
C MET A 300 -11.10 -78.54 136.97
N ASN A 301 -12.03 -78.72 136.03
CA ASN A 301 -13.10 -79.70 136.15
C ASN A 301 -12.60 -81.16 136.11
N SER A 302 -11.55 -81.46 135.35
CA SER A 302 -10.96 -82.80 135.32
C SER A 302 -10.30 -83.16 136.65
N ALA A 303 -9.62 -82.21 137.30
CA ALA A 303 -9.05 -82.39 138.63
C ALA A 303 -10.13 -82.70 139.69
N ILE A 304 -11.28 -82.03 139.62
CA ILE A 304 -12.43 -82.28 140.52
C ILE A 304 -12.98 -83.70 140.30
N ARG A 305 -13.12 -84.14 139.05
CA ARG A 305 -13.61 -85.50 138.74
C ARG A 305 -12.69 -86.59 139.28
N ALA A 306 -11.37 -86.41 139.16
CA ALA A 306 -10.40 -87.36 139.70
C ALA A 306 -10.48 -87.51 141.23
N GLN A 307 -10.77 -86.43 141.95
CA GLN A 307 -10.97 -86.49 143.41
C GLN A 307 -12.27 -87.21 143.80
N LYS A 308 -13.36 -86.98 143.07
CA LYS A 308 -14.63 -87.72 143.31
C LYS A 308 -14.46 -89.22 143.12
N GLN A 309 -13.73 -89.65 142.08
CA GLN A 309 -13.51 -91.07 141.82
C GLN A 309 -12.73 -91.79 142.95
N LYS A 310 -11.79 -91.10 143.61
CA LYS A 310 -11.10 -91.64 144.80
C LYS A 310 -12.02 -91.77 146.02
N PHE A 311 -13.01 -90.90 146.15
CA PHE A 311 -14.00 -90.98 147.22
C PHE A 311 -14.99 -92.13 147.00
N ASP A 312 -15.40 -92.35 145.75
CA ASP A 312 -16.30 -93.47 145.42
C ASP A 312 -15.62 -94.84 145.61
N SER A 313 -14.30 -94.94 145.36
CA SER A 313 -13.57 -96.20 145.60
C SER A 313 -13.47 -96.56 147.08
N THR A 314 -13.27 -95.59 147.97
CA THR A 314 -13.23 -95.86 149.42
C THR A 314 -14.60 -96.25 149.97
N ILE A 315 -15.70 -95.74 149.39
CA ILE A 315 -17.07 -96.19 149.73
C ILE A 315 -17.28 -97.65 149.31
N ALA A 316 -16.82 -98.04 148.11
CA ALA A 316 -16.96 -99.41 147.62
C ALA A 316 -16.22 -100.44 148.50
N GLU A 317 -15.06 -100.09 149.05
CA GLU A 317 -14.33 -100.93 150.01
C GLU A 317 -15.12 -101.12 151.32
N ILE A 318 -15.79 -100.08 151.82
CA ILE A 318 -16.63 -100.15 153.03
C ILE A 318 -17.87 -101.05 152.80
N GLU A 319 -18.50 -100.99 151.63
CA GLU A 319 -19.66 -101.84 151.30
C GLU A 319 -19.27 -103.31 151.10
N SER A 320 -18.08 -103.59 150.58
CA SER A 320 -17.51 -104.94 150.47
C SER A 320 -17.40 -105.61 151.85
N TYR A 321 -16.85 -104.90 152.85
CA TYR A 321 -16.72 -105.43 154.20
C TYR A 321 -18.07 -105.67 154.88
N LYS A 322 -19.06 -104.79 154.66
CA LYS A 322 -20.43 -105.00 155.17
C LYS A 322 -21.11 -106.25 154.58
N LYS A 323 -20.91 -106.53 153.29
CA LYS A 323 -21.46 -107.74 152.63
C LYS A 323 -20.82 -109.04 153.12
N SER A 324 -19.56 -109.04 153.54
CA SER A 324 -18.90 -110.22 154.10
C SER A 324 -19.47 -110.61 155.47
N ILE A 325 -19.78 -109.61 156.31
CA ILE A 325 -20.35 -109.81 157.65
C ILE A 325 -21.77 -110.41 157.57
N ASN A 326 -22.61 -109.94 156.65
CA ASN A 326 -23.96 -110.51 156.46
C ASN A 326 -23.94 -111.97 155.99
N LYS A 327 -22.97 -112.36 155.14
CA LYS A 327 -22.86 -113.75 154.66
C LYS A 327 -22.51 -114.75 155.77
N GLU A 328 -21.76 -114.34 156.79
CA GLU A 328 -21.50 -115.19 157.96
C GLU A 328 -22.71 -115.29 158.90
N GLN A 329 -23.56 -114.26 158.98
CA GLN A 329 -24.81 -114.32 159.75
C GLN A 329 -25.86 -115.24 159.10
N GLU A 330 -26.03 -115.19 157.77
CA GLU A 330 -26.90 -116.11 157.01
C GLU A 330 -26.45 -117.58 157.11
N ARG A 331 -25.13 -117.81 157.26
CA ARG A 331 -24.56 -119.16 157.45
C ARG A 331 -24.92 -119.76 158.82
N ASN A 332 -25.13 -118.94 159.85
CA ASN A 332 -25.48 -119.39 161.19
C ASN A 332 -26.99 -119.68 161.34
N GLU A 333 -27.84 -118.91 160.67
CA GLU A 333 -29.28 -119.16 160.60
C GLU A 333 -29.61 -120.43 159.81
N SER A 334 -28.90 -120.69 158.70
CA SER A 334 -29.09 -121.91 157.90
C SER A 334 -28.68 -123.20 158.65
N LEU A 335 -27.64 -123.18 159.48
CA LEU A 335 -27.26 -124.34 160.32
C LEU A 335 -28.29 -124.64 161.43
N THR A 336 -28.98 -123.61 161.94
CA THR A 336 -30.04 -123.76 162.96
C THR A 336 -31.33 -124.35 162.37
N LEU A 337 -31.63 -124.03 161.10
CA LEU A 337 -32.76 -124.58 160.34
C LEU A 337 -32.55 -126.07 159.96
N VAL A 338 -31.32 -126.45 159.63
CA VAL A 338 -30.94 -127.85 159.31
C VAL A 338 -31.04 -128.77 160.53
N ILE A 339 -30.74 -128.31 161.75
CA ILE A 339 -30.89 -129.11 162.98
C ILE A 339 -32.37 -129.41 163.29
N ASN A 340 -33.27 -128.48 163.01
CA ASN A 340 -34.71 -128.65 163.24
C ASN A 340 -35.38 -129.53 162.16
N GLN A 341 -34.88 -129.50 160.91
CA GLN A 341 -35.33 -130.41 159.84
C GLN A 341 -34.84 -131.86 160.06
N ARG A 342 -33.58 -132.05 160.48
CA ARG A 342 -33.01 -133.39 160.74
C ARG A 342 -33.71 -134.13 161.90
N LYS A 343 -34.21 -133.45 162.93
CA LYS A 343 -35.01 -134.05 164.02
C LYS A 343 -36.43 -134.49 163.58
N SER A 344 -36.98 -133.88 162.52
CA SER A 344 -38.28 -134.24 161.95
C SER A 344 -38.18 -135.40 160.93
N GLU A 345 -37.09 -135.44 160.16
CA GLU A 345 -36.82 -136.53 159.18
C GLU A 345 -36.49 -137.87 159.86
N GLN A 346 -35.81 -137.86 161.01
CA GLN A 346 -35.48 -139.09 161.76
C GLN A 346 -36.73 -139.83 162.28
N LYS A 347 -37.82 -139.13 162.61
CA LYS A 347 -39.10 -139.74 163.02
C LYS A 347 -39.92 -140.34 161.86
N ASN A 348 -39.67 -139.90 160.62
CA ASN A 348 -40.40 -140.36 159.43
C ASN A 348 -39.66 -141.46 158.64
N LEU A 349 -38.33 -141.52 158.73
CA LEU A 349 -37.50 -142.56 158.10
C LEU A 349 -37.58 -143.94 158.78
N ASP A 350 -37.86 -144.02 160.08
CA ASP A 350 -38.10 -145.31 160.77
C ASP A 350 -39.39 -146.01 160.30
N LYS A 351 -40.31 -145.30 159.63
CA LYS A 351 -41.59 -145.85 159.13
C LYS A 351 -41.56 -146.27 157.65
N THR A 352 -40.70 -145.67 156.81
CA THR A 352 -40.68 -145.93 155.35
C THR A 352 -39.59 -146.91 154.91
N LEU A 353 -38.55 -147.13 155.71
CA LEU A 353 -37.46 -148.07 155.40
C LEU A 353 -37.86 -149.55 155.58
N LYS A 354 -38.98 -149.83 156.25
CA LYS A 354 -39.62 -151.17 156.25
C LYS A 354 -40.27 -151.55 154.91
N LEU A 355 -40.59 -150.59 154.04
CA LEU A 355 -41.36 -150.82 152.81
C LEU A 355 -40.53 -150.86 151.51
N ASN A 356 -39.33 -150.24 151.48
CA ASN A 356 -38.56 -150.06 150.23
C ASN A 356 -37.40 -151.06 150.02
N LYS A 357 -37.26 -152.10 150.86
CA LYS A 357 -36.33 -153.22 150.61
C LYS A 357 -36.78 -154.14 149.47
N GLU A 358 -38.00 -154.02 148.96
CA GLU A 358 -38.57 -154.95 147.97
C GLU A 358 -38.47 -154.47 146.49
N LYS A 359 -37.94 -153.28 146.20
CA LYS A 359 -38.01 -152.69 144.82
C LYS A 359 -36.66 -152.38 144.12
N LYS A 360 -35.50 -152.75 144.68
CA LYS A 360 -34.18 -152.34 144.16
C LYS A 360 -33.62 -153.17 142.99
N ASP A 361 -34.18 -154.31 142.61
CA ASP A 361 -33.45 -155.28 141.77
C ASP A 361 -33.59 -155.20 140.22
N VAL A 362 -34.32 -154.24 139.60
CA VAL A 362 -34.73 -154.40 138.16
C VAL A 362 -34.14 -153.43 137.11
N LEU A 363 -33.61 -152.22 137.39
CA LEU A 363 -33.45 -151.17 136.34
C LEU A 363 -32.02 -150.60 136.12
N GLN A 364 -31.02 -151.46 135.92
CA GLN A 364 -29.60 -151.09 135.75
C GLN A 364 -28.96 -151.45 134.38
N GLN A 365 -29.68 -151.58 133.24
CA GLN A 365 -29.12 -152.18 132.01
C GLN A 365 -29.03 -151.38 130.67
N GLU A 366 -29.33 -150.07 130.50
CA GLU A 366 -29.47 -149.47 129.14
C GLU A 366 -28.63 -148.19 128.74
N PHE A 367 -27.38 -148.02 129.17
CA PHE A 367 -26.43 -146.95 128.72
C PHE A 367 -25.95 -147.10 127.24
N SER A 368 -25.34 -146.05 126.61
CA SER A 368 -24.11 -146.09 125.74
C SER A 368 -24.06 -145.79 124.20
N ALA A 369 -25.12 -145.50 123.42
CA ALA A 369 -25.03 -145.62 121.93
C ALA A 369 -24.69 -144.39 121.01
N PHE A 370 -24.62 -143.11 121.43
CA PHE A 370 -24.80 -141.98 120.47
C PHE A 370 -23.58 -141.12 119.97
N ASP A 371 -22.31 -141.50 120.14
CA ASP A 371 -21.15 -140.57 120.02
C ASP A 371 -20.24 -140.66 118.74
N ARG A 372 -20.73 -140.83 117.48
CA ARG A 372 -19.81 -141.19 116.33
C ARG A 372 -19.89 -140.50 114.94
N ALA A 373 -20.68 -139.45 114.65
CA ALA A 373 -20.97 -139.03 113.25
C ALA A 373 -20.33 -137.73 112.67
N LEU A 374 -19.22 -137.18 113.20
CA LEU A 374 -18.85 -135.76 112.99
C LEU A 374 -17.51 -135.43 112.26
N LYS A 375 -16.91 -136.25 111.37
CA LYS A 375 -15.51 -135.97 110.88
C LYS A 375 -15.12 -136.06 109.37
N GLU A 376 -15.99 -136.31 108.37
CA GLU A 376 -15.53 -136.71 107.02
C GLU A 376 -15.57 -135.68 105.85
N THR A 377 -16.12 -134.47 105.98
CA THR A 377 -16.50 -133.66 104.79
C THR A 377 -15.51 -132.57 104.30
N MET A 378 -14.31 -132.40 104.86
CA MET A 378 -13.54 -131.15 104.70
C MET A 378 -12.38 -131.14 103.66
N ASN A 379 -12.04 -132.23 102.97
CA ASN A 379 -10.76 -132.35 102.21
C ASN A 379 -10.79 -132.27 100.65
N GLN A 380 -11.91 -132.04 99.96
CA GLN A 380 -11.97 -132.17 98.47
C GLN A 380 -11.84 -130.87 97.62
N LEU A 381 -11.67 -129.67 98.20
CA LEU A 381 -11.80 -128.40 97.44
C LEU A 381 -10.54 -127.91 96.67
N ASN A 382 -9.32 -128.41 96.96
CA ASN A 382 -8.08 -127.77 96.51
C ASN A 382 -7.49 -128.22 95.15
N SER A 383 -8.12 -129.11 94.38
CA SER A 383 -7.52 -129.72 93.16
C SER A 383 -7.81 -129.02 91.82
N ILE A 384 -8.80 -128.11 91.73
CA ILE A 384 -9.35 -127.64 90.43
C ILE A 384 -8.61 -126.41 89.83
N ASN A 385 -7.76 -125.74 90.60
CA ASN A 385 -7.19 -124.44 90.20
C ASN A 385 -5.96 -124.52 89.25
N SER A 386 -5.48 -125.74 88.93
CA SER A 386 -4.26 -125.99 88.14
C SER A 386 -4.49 -125.96 86.61
N ASP A 387 -5.67 -126.29 86.11
CA ASP A 387 -5.88 -126.59 84.68
C ASP A 387 -6.11 -125.35 83.78
N LYS A 388 -6.22 -124.14 84.36
CA LYS A 388 -6.59 -122.92 83.61
C LYS A 388 -5.43 -122.26 82.84
N VAL A 389 -4.18 -122.58 83.16
CA VAL A 389 -2.98 -121.88 82.65
C VAL A 389 -2.48 -122.44 81.30
N GLN A 390 -2.85 -123.67 80.92
CA GLN A 390 -2.37 -124.28 79.66
C GLN A 390 -3.15 -123.83 78.40
N ASN A 391 -4.41 -123.41 78.52
CA ASN A 391 -5.25 -123.03 77.37
C ASN A 391 -4.92 -121.66 76.75
N THR A 392 -4.15 -120.80 77.43
CA THR A 392 -3.82 -119.44 76.94
C THR A 392 -2.66 -119.39 75.95
N ASN A 393 -1.82 -120.42 75.86
CA ASN A 393 -0.63 -120.42 75.00
C ASN A 393 -0.90 -120.88 73.55
N LEU A 394 -1.97 -121.64 73.29
CA LEU A 394 -2.34 -122.08 71.94
C LEU A 394 -2.99 -120.98 71.08
N LEU A 395 -3.61 -119.97 71.71
CA LEU A 395 -4.29 -118.86 71.01
C LEU A 395 -3.32 -117.91 70.28
N ASN A 396 -2.07 -117.81 70.74
CA ASN A 396 -1.08 -116.85 70.21
C ASN A 396 -0.34 -117.33 68.94
N GLN A 397 -0.43 -118.61 68.56
CA GLN A 397 0.17 -119.14 67.32
C GLN A 397 -0.69 -118.83 66.08
N SER A 398 -2.02 -118.87 66.19
CA SER A 398 -2.94 -118.63 65.07
C SER A 398 -3.02 -117.16 64.60
N GLN A 399 -2.51 -116.20 65.37
CA GLN A 399 -2.50 -114.78 64.98
C GLN A 399 -1.37 -114.42 64.00
N ARG A 400 -0.26 -115.18 63.94
CA ARG A 400 0.89 -114.89 63.07
C ARG A 400 0.71 -115.34 61.61
N GLU A 401 -0.20 -116.29 61.34
CA GLU A 401 -0.50 -116.75 59.98
C GLU A 401 -1.44 -115.78 59.21
N ILE A 402 -2.19 -114.93 59.93
CA ILE A 402 -3.15 -113.97 59.35
C ILE A 402 -2.44 -112.73 58.77
N GLU A 403 -1.31 -112.30 59.34
CA GLU A 403 -0.59 -111.10 58.88
C GLU A 403 0.13 -111.31 57.54
N ALA A 404 0.58 -112.54 57.24
CA ALA A 404 1.27 -112.88 55.98
C ALA A 404 0.34 -112.80 54.75
N LEU A 405 -0.92 -113.22 54.89
CA LEU A 405 -1.94 -113.15 53.82
C LEU A 405 -2.36 -111.71 53.47
N SER A 406 -2.16 -110.74 54.37
CA SER A 406 -2.49 -109.33 54.13
C SER A 406 -1.51 -108.61 53.19
N GLN A 407 -0.25 -109.08 53.13
CA GLN A 407 0.80 -108.45 52.32
C GLN A 407 0.77 -108.85 50.84
N GLU A 408 0.19 -110.01 50.49
CA GLU A 408 -0.04 -110.39 49.09
C GLU A 408 -1.20 -109.63 48.44
N LYS A 409 -2.22 -109.25 49.23
CA LYS A 409 -3.38 -108.48 48.75
C LYS A 409 -2.98 -107.09 48.20
N VAL A 410 -2.03 -106.41 48.84
CA VAL A 410 -1.58 -105.05 48.46
C VAL A 410 -0.84 -105.03 47.12
N LYS A 411 -0.11 -106.10 46.77
CA LYS A 411 0.64 -106.18 45.50
C LYS A 411 -0.27 -106.31 44.27
N LEU A 412 -1.43 -106.95 44.41
CA LEU A 412 -2.41 -107.08 43.33
C LEU A 412 -3.22 -105.79 43.09
N GLU A 413 -3.36 -104.93 44.11
CA GLU A 413 -4.02 -103.62 43.99
C GLU A 413 -3.17 -102.61 43.18
N ASP A 414 -1.83 -102.70 43.24
CA ASP A 414 -0.91 -101.85 42.47
C ASP A 414 -0.86 -102.17 40.96
N GLU A 415 -1.07 -103.44 40.57
CA GLU A 415 -1.13 -103.85 39.16
C GLU A 415 -2.41 -103.37 38.45
N ILE A 416 -3.51 -103.22 39.19
CA ILE A 416 -4.78 -102.66 38.70
C ILE A 416 -4.65 -101.15 38.45
N PHE A 417 -3.87 -100.44 39.27
CA PHE A 417 -3.68 -98.99 39.16
C PHE A 417 -2.91 -98.59 37.88
N LYS A 418 -1.92 -99.39 37.45
CA LYS A 418 -1.18 -99.17 36.19
C LYS A 418 -2.06 -99.32 34.94
N LYS A 419 -2.96 -100.32 34.90
CA LYS A 419 -3.89 -100.51 33.76
C LYS A 419 -4.97 -99.42 33.64
N LEU A 420 -5.24 -98.68 34.72
CA LEU A 420 -6.14 -97.52 34.73
C LEU A 420 -5.46 -96.23 34.20
N GLN A 421 -4.14 -96.15 34.29
CA GLN A 421 -3.35 -94.99 33.84
C GLN A 421 -3.18 -94.96 32.31
N ASP A 422 -3.07 -96.13 31.66
CA ASP A 422 -2.95 -96.25 30.19
C ASP A 422 -4.27 -95.96 29.43
N LYS A 423 -5.44 -96.05 30.10
CA LYS A 423 -6.74 -95.63 29.51
C LYS A 423 -6.96 -94.11 29.54
N LEU A 424 -6.22 -93.36 30.35
CA LEU A 424 -6.40 -91.90 30.54
C LEU A 424 -5.60 -91.05 29.54
N THR A 425 -4.60 -91.63 28.85
CA THR A 425 -3.74 -90.94 27.88
C THR A 425 -4.29 -90.96 26.45
N ALA A 426 -5.08 -91.97 26.07
CA ALA A 426 -5.73 -92.04 24.75
C ALA A 426 -7.01 -91.19 24.63
N ASP A 427 -7.68 -90.87 25.74
CA ASP A 427 -8.97 -90.15 25.76
C ASP A 427 -8.80 -88.61 25.69
N LYS A 428 -7.61 -88.07 26.03
CA LYS A 428 -7.35 -86.61 26.03
C LYS A 428 -7.15 -86.00 24.62
N ALA A 429 -6.65 -86.76 23.65
CA ALA A 429 -6.40 -86.23 22.29
C ALA A 429 -7.68 -86.18 21.42
N ALA A 430 -8.62 -87.11 21.63
CA ALA A 430 -9.92 -87.10 20.94
C ALA A 430 -10.93 -86.14 21.60
N GLN A 431 -10.85 -85.92 22.92
CA GLN A 431 -11.76 -85.00 23.63
C GLN A 431 -11.47 -83.52 23.37
N TYR A 432 -10.24 -83.10 23.03
CA TYR A 432 -9.96 -81.68 22.75
C TYR A 432 -10.54 -81.20 21.41
N THR A 433 -10.49 -82.03 20.38
CA THR A 433 -11.03 -81.69 19.04
C THR A 433 -12.56 -81.78 19.01
N ASP A 434 -13.15 -82.73 19.75
CA ASP A 434 -14.60 -82.85 19.86
C ASP A 434 -15.21 -81.85 20.87
N LYS A 435 -14.48 -81.44 21.93
CA LYS A 435 -14.86 -80.29 22.78
C LYS A 435 -14.82 -78.98 22.02
N LEU A 436 -13.78 -78.69 21.24
CA LEU A 436 -13.73 -77.41 20.51
C LEU A 436 -14.87 -77.30 19.48
N ARG A 437 -15.23 -78.41 18.82
CA ARG A 437 -16.33 -78.46 17.86
C ARG A 437 -17.71 -78.43 18.54
N LYS A 438 -17.88 -79.09 19.69
CA LYS A 438 -19.10 -78.98 20.51
C LYS A 438 -19.23 -77.60 21.13
N GLU A 439 -18.20 -77.04 21.74
CA GLU A 439 -18.21 -75.66 22.29
C GLU A 439 -18.52 -74.62 21.22
N GLN A 440 -18.00 -74.75 19.99
CA GLN A 440 -18.38 -73.83 18.91
C GLN A 440 -19.82 -74.01 18.46
N LYS A 441 -20.34 -75.25 18.36
CA LYS A 441 -21.77 -75.49 18.05
C LYS A 441 -22.71 -75.13 19.20
N GLU A 442 -22.29 -75.27 20.45
CA GLU A 442 -23.04 -74.87 21.65
C GLU A 442 -23.04 -73.36 21.78
N LYS A 443 -21.91 -72.67 21.57
CA LYS A 443 -21.87 -71.19 21.49
C LYS A 443 -22.74 -70.66 20.35
N LEU A 444 -22.78 -71.35 19.20
CA LEU A 444 -23.63 -70.93 18.07
C LEU A 444 -25.11 -71.20 18.38
N ARG A 445 -25.46 -72.35 18.97
CA ARG A 445 -26.84 -72.64 19.43
C ARG A 445 -27.27 -71.78 20.62
N ASP A 446 -26.36 -71.37 21.49
CA ASP A 446 -26.62 -70.50 22.63
C ASP A 446 -26.73 -69.04 22.17
N MET A 447 -25.98 -68.63 21.15
CA MET A 447 -26.20 -67.36 20.44
C MET A 447 -27.51 -67.37 19.67
N GLU A 448 -27.89 -68.47 19.02
CA GLU A 448 -29.19 -68.60 18.37
C GLU A 448 -30.34 -68.63 19.39
N ARG A 449 -30.18 -69.33 20.51
CA ARG A 449 -31.15 -69.32 21.63
C ARG A 449 -31.20 -67.97 22.30
N SER A 450 -30.07 -67.26 22.45
CA SER A 450 -30.07 -65.90 23.01
C SER A 450 -30.67 -64.92 22.02
N LEU A 451 -30.48 -65.09 20.71
CA LEU A 451 -31.17 -64.32 19.68
C LEU A 451 -32.67 -64.57 19.71
N VAL A 452 -33.14 -65.83 19.76
CA VAL A 452 -34.58 -66.14 19.88
C VAL A 452 -35.15 -65.66 21.23
N LYS A 453 -34.37 -65.69 22.31
CA LYS A 453 -34.77 -65.10 23.60
C LYS A 453 -34.82 -63.58 23.53
N LEU A 454 -33.85 -62.93 22.90
CA LEU A 454 -33.82 -61.49 22.68
C LEU A 454 -34.95 -61.05 21.77
N GLU A 455 -35.27 -61.79 20.71
CA GLU A 455 -36.41 -61.53 19.83
C GLU A 455 -37.73 -61.68 20.60
N ASN A 456 -37.86 -62.70 21.46
CA ASN A 456 -39.01 -62.86 22.33
C ASN A 456 -39.07 -61.80 23.45
N GLU A 457 -37.93 -61.36 24.00
CA GLU A 457 -37.84 -60.27 24.97
C GLU A 457 -38.14 -58.92 24.32
N ILE A 458 -37.75 -58.72 23.06
CA ILE A 458 -38.11 -57.55 22.27
C ILE A 458 -39.61 -57.59 21.95
N ALA A 459 -40.17 -58.74 21.59
CA ALA A 459 -41.59 -58.90 21.37
C ALA A 459 -42.41 -58.68 22.66
N LYS A 460 -41.95 -59.23 23.80
CA LYS A 460 -42.53 -58.97 25.13
C LYS A 460 -42.39 -57.52 25.53
N ALA A 461 -41.21 -56.91 25.42
CA ALA A 461 -41.00 -55.50 25.73
C ALA A 461 -41.83 -54.58 24.82
N ARG A 462 -42.06 -54.94 23.55
CA ARG A 462 -42.99 -54.22 22.67
C ARG A 462 -44.44 -54.38 23.12
N LEU A 463 -44.83 -55.58 23.54
CA LEU A 463 -46.18 -55.84 24.05
C LEU A 463 -46.40 -55.14 25.40
N ASP A 464 -45.43 -55.17 26.31
CA ASP A 464 -45.43 -54.46 27.59
C ASP A 464 -45.40 -52.95 27.38
N ALA A 465 -44.66 -52.45 26.38
CA ALA A 465 -44.67 -51.04 25.99
C ALA A 465 -46.04 -50.62 25.42
N LEU A 466 -46.68 -51.48 24.63
CA LEU A 466 -48.05 -51.23 24.15
C LEU A 466 -49.07 -51.33 25.29
N GLN A 467 -48.93 -52.29 26.20
CA GLN A 467 -49.79 -52.44 27.37
C GLN A 467 -49.63 -51.25 28.31
N THR A 468 -48.40 -50.85 28.65
CA THR A 468 -48.14 -49.63 29.45
C THR A 468 -48.62 -48.38 28.73
N LYS A 469 -48.53 -48.30 27.40
CA LYS A 469 -49.13 -47.19 26.64
C LYS A 469 -50.66 -47.20 26.75
N THR A 470 -51.33 -48.34 26.60
CA THR A 470 -52.78 -48.42 26.78
C THR A 470 -53.22 -48.16 28.22
N ILE A 471 -52.42 -48.56 29.21
CA ILE A 471 -52.62 -48.29 30.63
C ILE A 471 -52.40 -46.80 30.92
N ASN A 472 -51.40 -46.17 30.32
CA ASN A 472 -51.18 -44.74 30.44
C ASN A 472 -52.32 -43.96 29.78
N GLU A 473 -52.81 -44.38 28.63
CA GLU A 473 -53.99 -43.77 28.00
C GLU A 473 -55.26 -43.97 28.84
N SER A 474 -55.41 -45.10 29.56
CA SER A 474 -56.52 -45.27 30.51
C SER A 474 -56.32 -44.43 31.78
N PHE A 475 -55.10 -44.32 32.30
CA PHE A 475 -54.80 -43.44 33.44
C PHE A 475 -54.94 -41.98 33.08
N GLU A 476 -54.60 -41.55 31.87
CA GLU A 476 -54.87 -40.19 31.41
C GLU A 476 -56.38 -39.92 31.31
N ARG A 477 -57.17 -40.91 30.89
CA ARG A 477 -58.64 -40.82 30.92
C ARG A 477 -59.18 -40.78 32.35
N GLU A 478 -58.69 -41.64 33.25
CA GLU A 478 -59.06 -41.61 34.66
C GLU A 478 -58.63 -40.32 35.34
N ILE A 479 -57.44 -39.79 35.06
CA ILE A 479 -56.97 -38.50 35.57
C ILE A 479 -57.88 -37.37 35.09
N LYS A 480 -58.30 -37.36 33.81
CA LYS A 480 -59.26 -36.37 33.31
C LYS A 480 -60.63 -36.50 33.99
N MET A 481 -61.10 -37.72 34.23
CA MET A 481 -62.35 -37.97 34.97
C MET A 481 -62.22 -37.54 36.43
N LEU A 482 -61.13 -37.89 37.10
CA LEU A 482 -60.84 -37.49 38.48
C LEU A 482 -60.63 -35.98 38.61
N GLN A 483 -60.04 -35.32 37.62
CA GLN A 483 -59.94 -33.86 37.56
C GLN A 483 -61.32 -33.22 37.43
N SER A 484 -62.19 -33.77 36.57
CA SER A 484 -63.60 -33.33 36.48
C SER A 484 -64.35 -33.57 37.80
N GLU A 485 -64.14 -34.71 38.46
CA GLU A 485 -64.74 -35.00 39.76
C GLU A 485 -64.18 -34.10 40.86
N ILE A 486 -62.89 -33.79 40.85
CA ILE A 486 -62.27 -32.83 41.77
C ILE A 486 -62.86 -31.44 41.54
N ASP A 487 -63.05 -31.01 40.30
CA ASP A 487 -63.68 -29.72 39.99
C ASP A 487 -65.13 -29.68 40.49
N ASP A 488 -65.89 -30.76 40.33
CA ASP A 488 -67.26 -30.85 40.84
C ASP A 488 -67.31 -30.96 42.37
N LYS A 489 -66.38 -31.69 42.99
CA LYS A 489 -66.21 -31.72 44.45
C LYS A 489 -65.76 -30.37 44.98
N ASN A 490 -64.92 -29.62 44.27
CA ASN A 490 -64.51 -28.25 44.62
C ASN A 490 -65.68 -27.27 44.51
N LYS A 491 -66.59 -27.44 43.55
CA LYS A 491 -67.86 -26.69 43.52
C LYS A 491 -68.74 -27.05 44.72
N ILE A 492 -68.82 -28.32 45.10
CA ILE A 492 -69.55 -28.76 46.30
C ILE A 492 -68.89 -28.23 47.58
N ILE A 493 -67.56 -28.24 47.66
CA ILE A 493 -66.79 -27.69 48.77
C ILE A 493 -66.99 -26.18 48.84
N SER A 494 -66.99 -25.46 47.73
CA SER A 494 -67.29 -24.03 47.72
C SER A 494 -68.71 -23.75 48.25
N LYS A 495 -69.68 -24.60 47.90
CA LYS A 495 -71.04 -24.53 48.46
C LYS A 495 -71.05 -24.86 49.95
N SER A 496 -70.40 -25.95 50.38
CA SER A 496 -70.37 -26.34 51.79
C SER A 496 -69.55 -25.36 52.65
N GLU A 497 -68.51 -24.73 52.11
CA GLU A 497 -67.78 -23.64 52.76
C GLU A 497 -68.63 -22.39 52.90
N SER A 498 -69.49 -22.08 51.93
CA SER A 498 -70.46 -20.98 52.05
C SER A 498 -71.51 -21.30 53.12
N GLU A 499 -71.97 -22.55 53.20
CA GLU A 499 -72.87 -23.02 54.25
C GLU A 499 -72.19 -23.10 55.62
N ILE A 500 -70.92 -23.50 55.68
CA ILE A 500 -70.11 -23.51 56.91
C ILE A 500 -69.91 -22.07 57.37
N ARG A 501 -69.62 -21.11 56.48
CA ARG A 501 -69.57 -19.69 56.85
C ARG A 501 -70.89 -19.19 57.45
N GLN A 502 -72.03 -19.58 56.88
CA GLN A 502 -73.34 -19.29 57.47
C GLN A 502 -73.55 -20.00 58.82
N ARG A 503 -73.15 -21.27 58.96
CA ARG A 503 -73.25 -22.01 60.23
C ARG A 503 -72.30 -21.50 61.29
N VAL A 504 -71.11 -21.01 60.92
CA VAL A 504 -70.15 -20.37 61.84
C VAL A 504 -70.74 -19.09 62.40
N LEU A 505 -71.39 -18.25 61.58
CA LEU A 505 -72.13 -17.08 62.08
C LEU A 505 -73.24 -17.47 63.06
N ILE A 506 -73.92 -18.60 62.84
CA ILE A 506 -74.95 -19.12 63.76
C ILE A 506 -74.32 -19.71 65.04
N ILE A 507 -73.17 -20.39 64.92
CA ILE A 507 -72.43 -20.96 66.04
C ILE A 507 -71.89 -19.84 66.93
N GLU A 508 -71.32 -18.77 66.37
CA GLU A 508 -70.90 -17.60 67.14
C GLU A 508 -72.08 -16.99 67.93
N HIS A 509 -73.26 -16.93 67.33
CA HIS A 509 -74.47 -16.49 68.02
C HIS A 509 -74.91 -17.43 69.16
N LYS A 510 -74.77 -18.76 68.99
CA LYS A 510 -75.08 -19.75 70.03
C LYS A 510 -73.99 -19.90 71.10
N GLN A 511 -72.72 -19.70 70.76
CA GLN A 511 -71.60 -19.74 71.69
C GLN A 511 -71.70 -18.60 72.71
N GLY A 512 -72.14 -17.42 72.27
CA GLY A 512 -72.49 -16.32 73.18
C GLY A 512 -73.63 -16.65 74.16
N GLN A 513 -74.54 -17.58 73.82
CA GLN A 513 -75.58 -18.08 74.73
C GLN A 513 -75.05 -19.16 75.69
N ILE A 514 -74.11 -20.01 75.25
CA ILE A 514 -73.48 -21.05 76.07
C ILE A 514 -72.59 -20.41 77.15
N ASP A 515 -71.86 -19.35 76.84
CA ASP A 515 -71.04 -18.63 77.83
C ASP A 515 -71.89 -17.99 78.94
N LEU A 516 -73.12 -17.58 78.63
CA LEU A 516 -74.11 -17.14 79.61
C LEU A 516 -74.62 -18.27 80.52
N TYR A 517 -74.66 -19.52 80.03
CA TYR A 517 -75.07 -20.68 80.82
C TYR A 517 -73.91 -21.32 81.61
N ASN A 518 -72.70 -21.34 81.08
CA ASN A 518 -71.52 -21.87 81.78
C ASN A 518 -71.17 -21.03 83.02
N LYS A 519 -71.35 -19.69 82.94
CA LYS A 519 -71.28 -18.81 84.13
C LYS A 519 -72.30 -19.17 85.23
N LYS A 520 -73.41 -19.84 84.90
CA LYS A 520 -74.38 -20.34 85.89
C LYS A 520 -74.02 -21.72 86.44
N ILE A 521 -73.26 -22.54 85.71
CA ILE A 521 -72.87 -23.91 86.11
C ILE A 521 -71.63 -23.90 87.01
N GLU A 522 -70.64 -23.03 86.73
CA GLU A 522 -69.48 -22.87 87.62
C GLU A 522 -69.90 -22.42 89.03
N ALA A 523 -70.94 -21.58 89.13
CA ALA A 523 -71.53 -21.17 90.41
C ALA A 523 -72.22 -22.31 91.20
N LEU A 524 -72.46 -23.48 90.57
CA LEU A 524 -73.09 -24.64 91.19
C LEU A 524 -72.10 -25.76 91.53
N ILE A 525 -71.00 -25.90 90.79
CA ILE A 525 -69.97 -26.94 91.03
C ILE A 525 -69.07 -26.59 92.22
N GLU A 526 -68.85 -25.30 92.50
CA GLU A 526 -68.12 -24.84 93.69
C GLU A 526 -68.86 -25.20 95.01
N LYS A 527 -70.14 -25.59 94.95
CA LYS A 527 -70.98 -25.91 96.12
C LYS A 527 -70.98 -27.39 96.55
N ALA A 528 -70.32 -28.32 95.86
CA ALA A 528 -70.52 -29.77 96.13
C ALA A 528 -69.24 -30.65 96.03
N GLY A 529 -68.20 -30.37 96.83
CA GLY A 529 -66.92 -31.11 96.83
C GLY A 529 -67.02 -32.64 97.08
N GLY A 530 -66.16 -33.43 96.40
CA GLY A 530 -66.18 -34.91 96.33
C GLY A 530 -65.07 -35.67 97.11
N VAL A 531 -65.17 -37.02 97.15
CA VAL A 531 -64.45 -38.01 98.03
C VAL A 531 -63.89 -39.24 97.26
N GLU A 532 -62.86 -39.94 97.80
CA GLU A 532 -62.04 -41.09 97.28
C GLU A 532 -62.47 -42.55 97.66
N LEU A 533 -61.79 -43.59 97.10
CA LEU A 533 -61.89 -45.06 97.37
C LEU A 533 -60.52 -45.74 97.72
N GLY A 534 -60.54 -46.95 98.31
CA GLY A 534 -59.49 -47.56 99.17
C GLY A 534 -58.59 -48.74 98.67
N PRO A 535 -57.83 -49.44 99.57
CA PRO A 535 -56.45 -49.91 99.31
C PRO A 535 -56.22 -51.31 98.70
N LEU A 536 -57.14 -52.28 98.78
CA LEU A 536 -56.87 -53.64 98.26
C LEU A 536 -56.86 -53.69 96.71
N GLU A 537 -57.60 -52.80 96.07
CA GLU A 537 -57.55 -52.57 94.62
C GLU A 537 -56.23 -51.93 94.17
N VAL A 538 -55.43 -51.39 95.10
CA VAL A 538 -54.14 -50.76 94.79
C VAL A 538 -53.05 -51.82 94.57
N GLU A 539 -53.05 -52.92 95.33
CA GLU A 539 -52.04 -53.98 95.18
C GLU A 539 -52.26 -54.82 93.91
N GLU A 540 -53.52 -55.16 93.56
CA GLU A 540 -53.85 -55.83 92.30
C GLU A 540 -53.53 -54.95 91.08
N LYS A 541 -53.77 -53.63 91.20
CA LYS A 541 -53.34 -52.67 90.17
C LYS A 541 -51.82 -52.62 90.04
N ASN A 542 -51.06 -52.75 91.12
CA ASN A 542 -49.61 -52.65 91.06
C ASN A 542 -48.95 -53.85 90.35
N LEU A 543 -49.39 -55.09 90.61
CA LEU A 543 -48.84 -56.28 89.92
C LEU A 543 -49.25 -56.33 88.45
N ASN A 544 -50.49 -55.97 88.12
CA ASN A 544 -50.91 -55.84 86.72
C ASN A 544 -50.13 -54.73 86.00
N ARG A 545 -49.85 -53.63 86.69
CA ARG A 545 -49.01 -52.54 86.16
C ARG A 545 -47.59 -52.99 85.88
N GLU A 546 -46.97 -53.82 86.72
CA GLU A 546 -45.63 -54.36 86.43
C GLU A 546 -45.60 -55.31 85.23
N ILE A 547 -46.65 -56.11 85.03
CA ILE A 547 -46.79 -56.97 83.83
C ILE A 547 -47.00 -56.11 82.58
N ASP A 548 -47.87 -55.10 82.65
CA ASP A 548 -48.12 -54.16 81.56
C ASP A 548 -46.85 -53.34 81.23
N ASP A 549 -46.06 -52.96 82.22
CA ASP A 549 -44.77 -52.27 82.05
C ASP A 549 -43.74 -53.17 81.32
N MET A 550 -43.76 -54.48 81.54
CA MET A 550 -42.90 -55.42 80.81
C MET A 550 -43.38 -55.67 79.37
N VAL A 551 -44.70 -55.78 79.16
CA VAL A 551 -45.28 -55.94 77.81
C VAL A 551 -45.04 -54.70 76.97
N THR A 552 -45.22 -53.50 77.55
CA THR A 552 -44.89 -52.24 76.87
C THR A 552 -43.40 -52.15 76.54
N LYS A 553 -42.50 -52.63 77.42
CA LYS A 553 -41.06 -52.70 77.13
C LYS A 553 -40.75 -53.58 75.92
N ILE A 554 -41.40 -54.74 75.80
CA ILE A 554 -41.24 -55.66 74.68
C ILE A 554 -41.76 -55.00 73.39
N MET A 555 -42.96 -54.41 73.43
CA MET A 555 -43.53 -53.68 72.29
C MET A 555 -42.64 -52.51 71.85
N GLU A 556 -42.05 -51.76 72.78
CA GLU A 556 -41.10 -50.69 72.47
C GLU A 556 -39.85 -51.21 71.76
N LEU A 557 -39.31 -52.36 72.18
CA LEU A 557 -38.14 -52.99 71.56
C LEU A 557 -38.47 -53.55 70.17
N GLU A 558 -39.62 -54.19 69.99
CA GLU A 558 -40.10 -54.63 68.68
C GLU A 558 -40.31 -53.43 67.73
N GLN A 559 -40.87 -52.33 68.24
CA GLN A 559 -41.06 -51.11 67.47
C GLN A 559 -39.74 -50.39 67.15
N LYS A 560 -38.71 -50.49 68.01
CA LYS A 560 -37.35 -50.03 67.70
C LYS A 560 -36.72 -50.90 66.62
N TRP A 561 -36.81 -52.22 66.74
CA TRP A 561 -36.29 -53.16 65.75
C TRP A 561 -36.95 -52.96 64.37
N LEU A 562 -38.27 -52.82 64.30
CA LEU A 562 -38.99 -52.52 63.05
C LEU A 562 -38.60 -51.15 62.46
N ARG A 563 -38.31 -50.15 63.29
CA ARG A 563 -37.81 -48.85 62.82
C ARG A 563 -36.42 -48.99 62.21
N GLU A 564 -35.51 -49.65 62.90
CA GLU A 564 -34.13 -49.90 62.40
C GLU A 564 -34.14 -50.76 61.12
N GLN A 565 -35.00 -51.77 61.05
CA GLN A 565 -35.19 -52.58 59.85
C GLN A 565 -35.75 -51.75 58.68
N ASN A 566 -36.73 -50.89 58.92
CA ASN A 566 -37.27 -49.99 57.91
C ASN A 566 -36.24 -48.95 57.44
N GLU A 567 -35.43 -48.42 58.35
CA GLU A 567 -34.31 -47.54 57.99
C GLU A 567 -33.26 -48.27 57.17
N LEU A 568 -32.91 -49.51 57.53
CA LEU A 568 -31.99 -50.32 56.73
C LEU A 568 -32.55 -50.58 55.32
N VAL A 569 -33.83 -50.91 55.19
CA VAL A 569 -34.48 -51.12 53.88
C VAL A 569 -34.50 -49.82 53.06
N LYS A 570 -34.77 -48.67 53.70
CA LYS A 570 -34.68 -47.36 53.04
C LYS A 570 -33.27 -47.07 52.55
N LEU A 571 -32.26 -47.26 53.39
CA LEU A 571 -30.85 -47.06 53.03
C LEU A 571 -30.40 -48.01 51.91
N VAL A 572 -30.86 -49.26 51.90
CA VAL A 572 -30.57 -50.21 50.81
C VAL A 572 -31.23 -49.76 49.50
N LYS A 573 -32.47 -49.28 49.56
CA LYS A 573 -33.18 -48.75 48.39
C LYS A 573 -32.52 -47.48 47.86
N ASP A 574 -32.10 -46.58 48.75
CA ASP A 574 -31.37 -45.37 48.39
C ASP A 574 -30.00 -45.69 47.80
N ARG A 575 -29.28 -46.69 48.34
CA ARG A 575 -28.03 -47.19 47.76
C ARG A 575 -28.24 -47.72 46.34
N GLN A 576 -29.29 -48.52 46.10
CA GLN A 576 -29.63 -49.01 44.77
C GLN A 576 -30.00 -47.88 43.81
N ASN A 577 -30.80 -46.91 44.26
CA ASN A 577 -31.15 -45.73 43.46
C ASN A 577 -29.90 -44.93 43.07
N LYS A 578 -28.98 -44.71 44.03
CA LYS A 578 -27.69 -44.03 43.78
C LYS A 578 -26.80 -44.81 42.82
N GLU A 579 -26.81 -46.14 42.88
CA GLU A 579 -26.05 -46.99 41.94
C GLU A 579 -26.59 -46.88 40.51
N VAL A 580 -27.92 -46.82 40.35
CA VAL A 580 -28.59 -46.58 39.06
C VAL A 580 -28.30 -45.16 38.55
N GLU A 581 -28.40 -44.13 39.39
CA GLU A 581 -28.02 -42.75 39.04
C GLU A 581 -26.57 -42.67 38.58
N LEU A 582 -25.65 -43.35 39.27
CA LEU A 582 -24.23 -43.37 38.92
C LEU A 582 -23.97 -44.09 37.59
N LYS A 583 -24.69 -45.16 37.29
CA LYS A 583 -24.68 -45.79 35.96
C LYS A 583 -25.19 -44.84 34.88
N ASN A 584 -26.30 -44.14 35.13
CA ASN A 584 -26.86 -43.16 34.20
C ASN A 584 -25.89 -41.99 33.95
N GLN A 585 -25.23 -41.49 35.00
CA GLN A 585 -24.20 -40.45 34.85
C GLN A 585 -22.98 -40.95 34.06
N LYS A 586 -22.51 -42.18 34.30
CA LYS A 586 -21.44 -42.79 33.48
C LYS A 586 -21.84 -42.90 32.01
N ASN A 587 -23.06 -43.35 31.72
CA ASN A 587 -23.56 -43.42 30.35
C ASN A 587 -23.66 -42.02 29.71
N ASN A 588 -24.19 -41.03 30.43
CA ASN A 588 -24.25 -39.65 29.97
C ASN A 588 -22.84 -39.08 29.71
N PHE A 589 -21.87 -39.39 30.57
CA PHE A 589 -20.48 -39.00 30.36
C PHE A 589 -19.89 -39.60 29.08
N ILE A 590 -20.14 -40.89 28.80
CA ILE A 590 -19.70 -41.54 27.56
C ILE A 590 -20.38 -40.91 26.33
N VAL A 591 -21.68 -40.58 26.41
CA VAL A 591 -22.39 -39.89 25.32
C VAL A 591 -21.83 -38.48 25.11
N LEU A 592 -21.50 -37.75 26.18
CA LEU A 592 -20.93 -36.41 26.09
C LEU A 592 -19.49 -36.44 25.54
N THR A 593 -18.67 -37.41 25.92
CA THR A 593 -17.31 -37.55 25.38
C THR A 593 -17.33 -37.94 23.91
N THR A 594 -18.23 -38.84 23.49
CA THR A 594 -18.40 -39.17 22.06
C THR A 594 -18.93 -38.00 21.25
N LYS A 595 -19.88 -37.21 21.78
CA LYS A 595 -20.33 -35.94 21.16
C LYS A 595 -19.18 -34.92 21.06
N LYS A 596 -18.38 -34.77 22.12
CA LYS A 596 -17.21 -33.90 22.14
C LYS A 596 -16.23 -34.30 21.03
N MET A 597 -15.86 -35.57 20.93
CA MET A 597 -14.96 -36.08 19.87
C MET A 597 -15.50 -35.80 18.46
N ARG A 598 -16.82 -35.93 18.25
CA ARG A 598 -17.45 -35.59 16.96
C ARG A 598 -17.37 -34.10 16.66
N ILE A 599 -17.63 -33.25 17.65
CA ILE A 599 -17.53 -31.78 17.49
C ILE A 599 -16.06 -31.38 17.24
N GLU A 600 -15.11 -31.94 17.98
CA GLU A 600 -13.67 -31.69 17.78
C GLU A 600 -13.24 -32.08 16.36
N LYS A 601 -13.65 -33.26 15.87
CA LYS A 601 -13.39 -33.67 14.48
C LYS A 601 -14.02 -32.73 13.45
N ASN A 602 -15.23 -32.24 13.70
CA ASN A 602 -15.86 -31.26 12.82
C ASN A 602 -15.09 -29.93 12.83
N ILE A 603 -14.67 -29.46 14.00
CA ILE A 603 -13.85 -28.24 14.14
C ILE A 603 -12.53 -28.41 13.38
N GLU A 604 -11.84 -29.55 13.52
CA GLU A 604 -10.62 -29.84 12.76
C GLU A 604 -10.87 -29.79 11.25
N SER A 605 -11.97 -30.39 10.77
CA SER A 605 -12.33 -30.34 9.36
C SER A 605 -12.59 -28.91 8.88
N GLU A 606 -13.30 -28.09 9.65
CA GLU A 606 -13.53 -26.68 9.31
C GLU A 606 -12.24 -25.86 9.37
N GLN A 607 -11.34 -26.14 10.31
CA GLN A 607 -10.01 -25.52 10.33
C GLN A 607 -9.19 -25.88 9.10
N THR A 608 -9.30 -27.12 8.59
CA THR A 608 -8.65 -27.48 7.32
C THR A 608 -9.29 -26.78 6.13
N ASN A 609 -10.62 -26.64 6.09
CA ASN A 609 -11.34 -25.88 5.07
C ASN A 609 -10.92 -24.40 5.09
N ILE A 610 -10.85 -23.77 6.27
CA ILE A 610 -10.38 -22.40 6.44
C ILE A 610 -8.93 -22.24 5.94
N LYS A 611 -8.04 -23.19 6.26
CA LYS A 611 -6.65 -23.17 5.74
C LYS A 611 -6.62 -23.29 4.21
N GLN A 612 -7.47 -24.12 3.61
CA GLN A 612 -7.58 -24.24 2.15
C GLN A 612 -8.16 -22.96 1.52
N LEU A 613 -9.21 -22.38 2.11
CA LEU A 613 -9.78 -21.10 1.70
C LEU A 613 -8.75 -19.98 1.79
N ASN A 614 -7.99 -19.88 2.88
CA ASN A 614 -6.92 -18.89 3.01
C ASN A 614 -5.84 -19.07 1.94
N LYS A 615 -5.41 -20.31 1.65
CA LYS A 615 -4.49 -20.58 0.52
C LYS A 615 -5.09 -20.14 -0.82
N SER A 616 -6.38 -20.39 -1.05
CA SER A 616 -7.07 -19.93 -2.27
C SER A 616 -7.17 -18.41 -2.35
N LEU A 617 -7.38 -17.75 -1.21
CA LEU A 617 -7.49 -16.30 -1.08
C LEU A 617 -6.12 -15.65 -1.30
N ASP A 618 -5.05 -16.22 -0.75
CA ASP A 618 -3.68 -15.79 -1.02
C ASP A 618 -3.29 -16.01 -2.48
N HIS A 619 -3.73 -17.12 -3.10
CA HIS A 619 -3.57 -17.32 -4.53
C HIS A 619 -4.30 -16.25 -5.36
N LEU A 620 -5.55 -15.92 -5.01
CA LEU A 620 -6.32 -14.86 -5.66
C LEU A 620 -5.69 -13.47 -5.43
N ARG A 621 -5.15 -13.20 -4.25
CA ARG A 621 -4.38 -11.97 -3.96
C ARG A 621 -3.15 -11.88 -4.85
N LEU A 622 -2.41 -12.98 -5.00
CA LEU A 622 -1.25 -13.01 -5.89
C LEU A 622 -1.66 -12.81 -7.36
N GLN A 623 -2.82 -13.34 -7.78
CA GLN A 623 -3.37 -13.07 -9.11
C GLN A 623 -3.80 -11.61 -9.27
N LEU A 624 -4.44 -11.01 -8.26
CA LEU A 624 -4.79 -9.58 -8.24
C LEU A 624 -3.55 -8.70 -8.29
N GLU A 625 -2.49 -9.03 -7.55
CA GLU A 625 -1.22 -8.31 -7.64
C GLU A 625 -0.59 -8.43 -9.02
N LYS A 626 -0.62 -9.63 -9.64
CA LYS A 626 -0.17 -9.80 -11.02
C LYS A 626 -1.00 -8.98 -11.99
N LEU A 627 -2.32 -9.00 -11.85
CA LEU A 627 -3.23 -8.19 -12.65
C LEU A 627 -2.95 -6.70 -12.48
N ASN A 628 -2.77 -6.23 -11.25
CA ASN A 628 -2.43 -4.83 -10.95
C ASN A 628 -1.07 -4.45 -11.55
N LYS A 629 -0.08 -5.35 -11.53
CA LYS A 629 1.20 -5.13 -12.23
C LYS A 629 1.01 -5.07 -13.74
N TYR A 630 0.13 -5.89 -14.32
CA TYR A 630 -0.20 -5.80 -15.75
C TYR A 630 -0.96 -4.50 -16.06
N ILE A 631 -1.93 -4.10 -15.24
CA ILE A 631 -2.66 -2.83 -15.39
C ILE A 631 -1.70 -1.65 -15.29
N PHE A 632 -0.77 -1.66 -14.34
CA PHE A 632 0.24 -0.62 -14.21
C PHE A 632 1.15 -0.56 -15.44
N LYS A 633 1.62 -1.71 -15.94
CA LYS A 633 2.41 -1.78 -17.18
C LYS A 633 1.61 -1.29 -18.39
N GLU A 634 0.34 -1.67 -18.52
CA GLU A 634 -0.54 -1.21 -19.59
C GLU A 634 -0.86 0.29 -19.47
N MET A 635 -0.94 0.82 -18.24
CA MET A 635 -1.12 2.25 -18.00
C MET A 635 0.16 3.03 -18.36
N GLU A 636 1.33 2.49 -18.03
CA GLU A 636 2.63 3.06 -18.40
C GLU A 636 2.84 3.02 -19.92
N THR A 637 2.52 1.91 -20.60
CA THR A 637 2.57 1.84 -22.06
C THR A 637 1.55 2.79 -22.69
N LYS A 638 0.34 2.89 -22.14
CA LYS A 638 -0.67 3.86 -22.59
C LYS A 638 -0.19 5.30 -22.42
N GLU A 639 0.32 5.70 -21.26
CA GLU A 639 0.87 7.04 -21.04
C GLU A 639 2.03 7.34 -21.99
N ASN A 640 2.92 6.36 -22.21
CA ASN A 640 4.03 6.54 -23.15
C ASN A 640 3.53 6.67 -24.60
N LEU A 641 2.47 5.94 -24.98
CA LEU A 641 1.81 6.10 -26.27
C LEU A 641 1.10 7.44 -26.40
N GLU A 642 0.42 7.92 -25.36
CA GLU A 642 -0.21 9.25 -25.32
C GLU A 642 0.84 10.36 -25.44
N LYS A 643 1.91 10.30 -24.63
CA LYS A 643 3.05 11.23 -24.73
C LYS A 643 3.70 11.20 -26.11
N ASN A 644 3.91 10.02 -26.68
CA ASN A 644 4.43 9.90 -28.04
C ASN A 644 3.46 10.48 -29.07
N ASN A 645 2.15 10.27 -28.90
CA ASN A 645 1.14 10.83 -29.79
C ASN A 645 1.15 12.36 -29.70
N ASP A 646 1.21 12.92 -28.50
CA ASP A 646 1.33 14.37 -28.26
C ASP A 646 2.61 14.93 -28.88
N LEU A 647 3.75 14.25 -28.73
CA LEU A 647 5.00 14.63 -29.38
C LEU A 647 4.88 14.57 -30.91
N THR A 648 4.27 13.52 -31.47
CA THR A 648 4.06 13.44 -32.92
C THR A 648 3.07 14.50 -33.42
N ALA A 649 2.05 14.86 -32.63
CA ALA A 649 1.11 15.92 -32.95
C ALA A 649 1.79 17.31 -32.90
N LEU A 650 2.69 17.53 -31.93
CA LEU A 650 3.55 18.70 -31.89
C LEU A 650 4.48 18.75 -33.11
N ASP A 651 5.14 17.64 -33.45
CA ASP A 651 5.98 17.55 -34.65
C ASP A 651 5.19 17.81 -35.94
N PHE A 652 3.95 17.30 -36.04
CA PHE A 652 3.06 17.59 -37.17
C PHE A 652 2.67 19.07 -37.20
N ASN A 653 2.33 19.67 -36.06
CA ASN A 653 2.03 21.09 -35.98
C ASN A 653 3.25 21.95 -36.36
N GLU A 654 4.46 21.57 -35.95
CA GLU A 654 5.68 22.27 -36.36
C GLU A 654 5.96 22.11 -37.85
N ARG A 655 5.70 20.93 -38.42
CA ARG A 655 5.78 20.70 -39.87
C ARG A 655 4.77 21.55 -40.62
N ILE A 656 3.53 21.66 -40.12
CA ILE A 656 2.49 22.54 -40.68
C ILE A 656 2.94 23.99 -40.60
N LYS A 657 3.39 24.48 -39.43
CA LYS A 657 3.91 25.85 -39.29
C LYS A 657 5.10 26.14 -40.20
N ARG A 658 5.98 25.17 -40.44
CA ARG A 658 7.10 25.30 -41.38
C ARG A 658 6.60 25.40 -42.82
N ALA A 659 5.66 24.54 -43.22
CA ALA A 659 5.02 24.61 -44.53
C ALA A 659 4.19 25.89 -44.74
N GLU A 660 3.52 26.39 -43.70
CA GLU A 660 2.82 27.68 -43.71
C GLU A 660 3.82 28.83 -43.93
N LYS A 661 4.95 28.84 -43.22
CA LYS A 661 6.02 29.82 -43.44
C LYS A 661 6.60 29.75 -44.85
N GLU A 662 6.84 28.55 -45.37
CA GLU A 662 7.29 28.36 -46.75
C GLU A 662 6.25 28.86 -47.75
N THR A 663 4.96 28.64 -47.48
CA THR A 663 3.85 29.13 -48.31
C THR A 663 3.78 30.66 -48.29
N ILE A 664 3.92 31.28 -47.11
CA ILE A 664 3.98 32.75 -46.98
C ILE A 664 5.19 33.29 -47.75
N GLN A 665 6.37 32.68 -47.63
CA GLN A 665 7.55 33.09 -48.39
C GLN A 665 7.35 32.97 -49.91
N ILE A 666 6.64 31.92 -50.37
CA ILE A 666 6.30 31.76 -51.79
C ILE A 666 5.26 32.83 -52.21
N GLN A 667 4.31 33.16 -51.35
CA GLN A 667 3.35 34.25 -51.60
C GLN A 667 4.05 35.60 -51.69
N ASP A 668 4.96 35.92 -50.78
CA ASP A 668 5.78 37.14 -50.82
C ASP A 668 6.57 37.21 -52.13
N LYS A 669 7.24 36.11 -52.51
CA LYS A 669 7.94 36.01 -53.82
C LYS A 669 7.00 36.18 -55.01
N LEU A 670 5.77 35.67 -54.92
CA LEU A 670 4.77 35.85 -55.97
C LEU A 670 4.32 37.31 -56.04
N GLU A 671 4.17 37.99 -54.91
CA GLU A 671 3.85 39.41 -54.85
C GLU A 671 4.98 40.28 -55.40
N THR A 672 6.24 39.99 -55.06
CA THR A 672 7.38 40.72 -55.66
C THR A 672 7.41 40.51 -57.18
N VAL A 673 7.23 39.27 -57.66
CA VAL A 673 7.18 39.00 -59.12
C VAL A 673 5.98 39.68 -59.79
N LYS A 674 4.83 39.77 -59.11
CA LYS A 674 3.67 40.53 -59.63
C LYS A 674 3.96 42.04 -59.69
N GLN A 675 4.60 42.60 -58.66
CA GLN A 675 5.01 44.00 -58.65
C GLN A 675 6.04 44.29 -59.74
N GLU A 676 7.05 43.43 -59.91
CA GLU A 676 8.02 43.52 -61.01
C GLU A 676 7.32 43.43 -62.37
N LYS A 677 6.35 42.52 -62.54
CA LYS A 677 5.55 42.43 -63.76
C LYS A 677 4.74 43.71 -64.00
N GLU A 678 4.11 44.27 -62.99
CA GLU A 678 3.37 45.53 -63.10
C GLU A 678 4.27 46.72 -63.42
N GLN A 679 5.47 46.76 -62.86
CA GLN A 679 6.50 47.74 -63.21
C GLN A 679 6.93 47.59 -64.67
N LEU A 680 7.28 46.37 -65.09
CA LEU A 680 7.64 46.10 -66.49
C LEU A 680 6.50 46.40 -67.47
N LEU A 681 5.24 46.20 -67.07
CA LEU A 681 4.09 46.60 -67.89
C LEU A 681 3.96 48.13 -67.99
N LYS A 682 4.22 48.88 -66.92
CA LYS A 682 4.28 50.34 -66.96
C LYS A 682 5.42 50.82 -67.85
N ASP A 683 6.62 50.28 -67.66
CA ASP A 683 7.79 50.60 -68.48
C ASP A 683 7.52 50.28 -69.96
N LEU A 684 6.82 49.18 -70.27
CA LEU A 684 6.41 48.84 -71.63
C LEU A 684 5.43 49.88 -72.21
N ILE A 685 4.43 50.31 -71.42
CA ILE A 685 3.49 51.36 -71.84
C ILE A 685 4.26 52.68 -72.09
N ASP A 686 5.19 53.05 -71.21
CA ASP A 686 6.00 54.26 -71.37
C ASP A 686 6.88 54.18 -72.64
N VAL A 687 7.43 53.00 -72.94
CA VAL A 687 8.17 52.76 -74.20
C VAL A 687 7.25 52.84 -75.41
N ASP A 688 6.05 52.26 -75.36
CA ASP A 688 5.06 52.35 -76.44
C ASP A 688 4.59 53.80 -76.66
N GLU A 689 4.39 54.57 -75.59
CA GLU A 689 4.10 56.02 -75.68
C GLU A 689 5.26 56.78 -76.34
N GLN A 690 6.50 56.47 -75.96
CA GLN A 690 7.69 57.06 -76.61
C GLN A 690 7.77 56.67 -78.09
N ILE A 691 7.49 55.41 -78.45
CA ILE A 691 7.43 54.95 -79.84
C ILE A 691 6.37 55.75 -80.60
N MET A 692 5.16 55.90 -80.07
CA MET A 692 4.10 56.70 -80.72
C MET A 692 4.50 58.16 -80.91
N VAL A 693 5.17 58.79 -79.93
CA VAL A 693 5.68 60.16 -80.07
C VAL A 693 6.73 60.24 -81.18
N TRP A 694 7.63 59.26 -81.27
CA TRP A 694 8.64 59.21 -82.34
C TRP A 694 8.03 58.94 -83.71
N GLU A 695 7.06 58.04 -83.82
CA GLU A 695 6.30 57.80 -85.05
C GLU A 695 5.60 59.07 -85.51
N ARG A 696 4.94 59.79 -84.60
CA ARG A 696 4.28 61.07 -84.93
C ARG A 696 5.28 62.15 -85.38
N ARG A 697 6.45 62.22 -84.75
CA ARG A 697 7.54 63.12 -85.18
C ARG A 697 8.06 62.75 -86.57
N ILE A 698 8.21 61.46 -86.87
CA ILE A 698 8.62 60.96 -88.19
C ILE A 698 7.57 61.28 -89.25
N GLU A 699 6.28 61.11 -88.94
CA GLU A 699 5.18 61.51 -89.83
C GLU A 699 5.21 63.01 -90.14
N LEU A 700 5.32 63.87 -89.11
CA LEU A 700 5.42 65.32 -89.30
C LEU A 700 6.66 65.70 -90.13
N ALA A 701 7.80 65.04 -89.92
CA ALA A 701 8.99 65.24 -90.73
C ALA A 701 8.80 64.80 -92.19
N LYS A 702 8.08 63.69 -92.43
CA LYS A 702 7.70 63.23 -93.78
C LYS A 702 6.74 64.20 -94.46
N GLU A 703 5.75 64.73 -93.74
CA GLU A 703 4.81 65.74 -94.23
C GLU A 703 5.52 67.06 -94.54
N MET A 704 6.41 67.54 -93.67
CA MET A 704 7.23 68.74 -93.93
C MET A 704 8.16 68.53 -95.13
N LYS A 705 8.78 67.35 -95.28
CA LYS A 705 9.61 67.03 -96.44
C LYS A 705 8.77 67.01 -97.73
N ALA A 706 7.59 66.39 -97.71
CA ALA A 706 6.68 66.38 -98.85
C ALA A 706 6.17 67.79 -99.23
N ALA A 707 5.98 68.68 -98.25
CA ALA A 707 5.62 70.07 -98.49
C ALA A 707 6.79 70.90 -99.10
N VAL A 708 8.03 70.58 -98.73
CA VAL A 708 9.24 71.25 -99.26
C VAL A 708 9.67 70.69 -100.63
N ASP A 709 9.37 69.43 -100.94
CA ASP A 709 9.67 68.77 -102.23
C ASP A 709 8.53 68.92 -103.27
N SER A 710 7.55 69.80 -103.07
CA SER A 710 6.51 70.06 -104.08
C SER A 710 7.04 70.87 -105.27
N GLU A 711 6.92 70.32 -106.49
CA GLU A 711 7.41 70.83 -107.79
C GLU A 711 6.77 72.15 -108.28
N ALA A 712 6.29 73.03 -107.40
CA ALA A 712 5.56 74.26 -107.74
C ALA A 712 6.44 75.50 -107.99
N GLY A 713 7.74 75.35 -108.29
CA GLY A 713 8.66 76.49 -108.47
C GLY A 713 9.82 76.34 -109.45
N GLN A 714 9.98 75.20 -110.16
CA GLN A 714 11.11 74.98 -111.08
C GLN A 714 10.82 75.30 -112.56
N GLY A 715 9.56 75.53 -112.95
CA GLY A 715 9.16 75.82 -114.35
C GLY A 715 9.53 77.22 -114.83
N GLU A 716 9.24 78.24 -114.03
CA GLU A 716 9.41 79.66 -114.42
C GLU A 716 10.89 80.08 -114.52
N ILE A 717 11.78 79.42 -113.78
CA ILE A 717 13.22 79.70 -113.79
C ILE A 717 13.93 79.15 -115.05
N ARG A 718 13.35 78.15 -115.74
CA ARG A 718 13.95 77.58 -116.96
C ARG A 718 13.53 78.34 -118.23
N GLU A 719 12.31 78.89 -118.29
CA GLU A 719 11.85 79.72 -119.41
C GLU A 719 12.55 81.09 -119.47
N MET A 720 12.84 81.71 -118.32
CA MET A 720 13.63 82.96 -118.26
C MET A 720 15.09 82.77 -118.70
N LYS A 721 15.66 81.57 -118.59
CA LYS A 721 17.05 81.30 -119.00
C LYS A 721 17.23 81.09 -120.51
N PHE A 722 16.21 80.64 -121.23
CA PHE A 722 16.28 80.45 -122.68
C PHE A 722 16.16 81.77 -123.47
N GLU A 723 15.39 82.75 -122.99
CA GLU A 723 15.26 84.06 -123.67
C GLU A 723 16.51 84.94 -123.49
N ILE A 724 17.20 84.83 -122.35
CA ILE A 724 18.48 85.51 -122.08
C ILE A 724 19.60 85.03 -123.03
N HIS A 725 19.56 83.77 -123.47
CA HIS A 725 20.56 83.22 -124.39
C HIS A 725 20.32 83.65 -125.86
N ARG A 726 19.08 83.96 -126.25
CA ARG A 726 18.75 84.38 -127.63
C ARG A 726 19.09 85.86 -127.89
N MET A 727 19.01 86.72 -126.88
CA MET A 727 19.38 88.14 -126.99
C MET A 727 20.88 88.41 -126.88
N THR A 728 21.66 87.52 -126.26
CA THR A 728 23.12 87.64 -126.14
C THR A 728 23.85 87.40 -127.47
N VAL A 729 23.38 86.45 -128.29
CA VAL A 729 24.02 86.13 -129.59
C VAL A 729 23.80 87.22 -130.66
N ARG A 730 22.69 87.97 -130.64
CA ARG A 730 22.45 89.11 -131.57
C ARG A 730 23.22 90.38 -131.19
N TYR A 731 23.66 90.50 -129.95
CA TYR A 731 24.44 91.65 -129.45
C TYR A 731 25.94 91.51 -129.82
N ASP A 732 26.47 90.28 -129.85
CA ASP A 732 27.90 90.03 -130.12
C ASP A 732 28.31 90.28 -131.59
N ASP A 733 27.41 90.12 -132.57
CA ASP A 733 27.72 90.36 -133.99
C ASP A 733 27.76 91.85 -134.38
N LEU A 734 26.95 92.70 -133.71
CA LEU A 734 26.97 94.16 -133.87
C LEU A 734 28.12 94.82 -133.10
N ARG A 735 28.57 94.19 -132.01
CA ARG A 735 29.71 94.61 -131.19
C ARG A 735 31.05 94.45 -131.92
N ASN A 736 31.25 93.36 -132.66
CA ASN A 736 32.52 93.05 -133.35
C ASN A 736 32.92 94.06 -134.45
N GLN A 737 31.97 94.79 -135.05
CA GLN A 737 32.24 95.79 -136.08
C GLN A 737 32.49 97.20 -135.53
N GLN A 738 31.96 97.53 -134.35
CA GLN A 738 32.29 98.76 -133.62
C GLN A 738 33.60 98.64 -132.80
N GLU A 739 33.96 97.46 -132.29
CA GLU A 739 35.14 97.22 -131.43
C GLU A 739 36.49 97.45 -132.13
N LYS A 740 36.59 97.27 -133.46
CA LYS A 740 37.86 97.46 -134.20
C LYS A 740 38.33 98.92 -134.27
N LEU A 741 37.40 99.88 -134.30
CA LEU A 741 37.73 101.31 -134.39
C LEU A 741 37.96 101.94 -133.00
N ILE A 742 37.30 101.38 -131.97
CA ILE A 742 37.39 101.85 -130.58
C ILE A 742 38.65 101.30 -129.88
N ARG A 743 39.14 100.10 -130.25
CA ARG A 743 40.38 99.48 -129.72
C ARG A 743 41.64 100.35 -129.85
N GLN A 744 41.71 101.24 -130.84
CA GLN A 744 42.86 102.14 -131.02
C GLN A 744 42.82 103.37 -130.09
N MET A 745 41.62 103.79 -129.65
CA MET A 745 41.45 104.90 -128.71
C MET A 745 41.41 104.45 -127.24
N GLU A 746 40.92 103.23 -126.96
CA GLU A 746 40.97 102.61 -125.61
C GLU A 746 42.39 102.24 -125.16
N ALA A 747 43.30 101.93 -126.09
CA ALA A 747 44.71 101.63 -125.78
C ALA A 747 45.45 102.78 -125.08
N ALA A 748 44.98 104.03 -125.21
CA ALA A 748 45.52 105.18 -124.49
C ALA A 748 44.96 105.32 -123.06
N VAL A 749 43.71 104.93 -122.85
CA VAL A 749 43.04 104.94 -121.52
C VAL A 749 43.48 103.76 -120.66
N LEU A 750 43.72 102.59 -121.28
CA LEU A 750 44.31 101.42 -120.61
C LEU A 750 45.75 101.65 -120.16
N ARG A 751 46.50 102.59 -120.74
CA ARG A 751 47.81 103.02 -120.19
C ARG A 751 47.67 103.81 -118.89
N ARG A 752 46.58 104.56 -118.71
CA ARG A 752 46.30 105.30 -117.46
C ARG A 752 45.80 104.37 -116.35
N ASP A 753 44.93 103.41 -116.68
CA ASP A 753 44.47 102.36 -115.76
C ASP A 753 45.60 101.39 -115.35
N THR A 754 46.53 101.05 -116.26
CA THR A 754 47.70 100.21 -115.93
C THR A 754 48.79 100.94 -115.13
N ILE A 755 48.82 102.27 -115.10
CA ILE A 755 49.72 103.05 -114.23
C ILE A 755 49.14 103.17 -112.80
N MET A 756 47.80 103.21 -112.64
CA MET A 756 47.16 103.19 -111.31
C MET A 756 47.04 101.78 -110.71
N THR A 757 46.77 100.74 -111.53
CA THR A 757 46.76 99.34 -111.03
C THR A 757 48.15 98.72 -110.86
N ARG A 758 49.22 99.27 -111.46
CA ARG A 758 50.60 98.97 -111.04
C ARG A 758 50.99 99.65 -109.74
N GLY A 759 50.37 100.76 -109.36
CA GLY A 759 50.59 101.44 -108.08
C GLY A 759 50.18 100.63 -106.85
N GLU A 760 49.23 99.69 -107.00
CA GLU A 760 48.72 98.84 -105.90
C GLU A 760 49.37 97.45 -105.83
N TYR A 761 50.19 97.04 -106.83
CA TYR A 761 50.77 95.68 -106.89
C TYR A 761 52.32 95.61 -107.01
N THR A 762 53.05 96.73 -106.94
CA THR A 762 54.53 96.74 -106.87
C THR A 762 55.11 97.59 -105.73
N GLN A 763 54.62 97.38 -104.50
CA GLN A 763 55.41 97.64 -103.28
C GLN A 763 55.39 96.40 -102.38
N LYS A 764 56.58 95.80 -102.20
CA LYS A 764 57.02 94.82 -101.18
C LYS A 764 57.06 93.33 -101.57
N ASN A 765 58.24 92.92 -102.01
CA ASN A 765 58.94 91.66 -101.74
C ASN A 765 60.46 91.99 -101.77
N PRO A 766 61.42 91.24 -101.17
CA PRO A 766 61.39 90.26 -100.07
C PRO A 766 62.45 90.54 -98.95
N GLN A 767 62.36 89.81 -97.82
CA GLN A 767 63.32 89.54 -96.72
C GLN A 767 64.56 90.45 -96.45
N ILE A 768 64.71 90.95 -95.19
CA ILE A 768 65.87 90.83 -94.26
C ILE A 768 65.50 91.36 -92.85
N VAL A 769 66.13 90.75 -91.84
CA VAL A 769 65.94 90.68 -90.37
C VAL A 769 66.02 92.00 -89.57
N THR A 770 65.32 92.09 -88.43
CA THR A 770 65.77 92.84 -87.22
C THR A 770 65.22 92.26 -85.90
N GLN A 771 66.13 92.07 -84.94
CA GLN A 771 66.10 91.24 -83.71
C GLN A 771 65.01 91.54 -82.65
N GLY A 772 64.33 92.68 -82.69
CA GLY A 772 63.48 93.14 -81.58
C GLY A 772 62.02 92.66 -81.58
N LYS A 773 61.47 92.28 -82.73
CA LYS A 773 60.10 91.74 -82.84
C LYS A 773 60.05 90.22 -82.61
N LEU A 774 61.09 89.50 -83.01
CA LEU A 774 61.27 88.08 -82.70
C LEU A 774 61.39 87.82 -81.20
N GLN A 775 62.05 88.68 -80.42
CA GLN A 775 62.16 88.46 -78.96
C GLN A 775 60.84 88.63 -78.20
N ARG A 776 59.88 89.43 -78.69
CA ARG A 776 58.56 89.58 -78.05
C ARG A 776 57.60 88.48 -78.44
N GLU A 777 57.58 88.10 -79.72
CA GLU A 777 56.76 86.96 -80.19
C GLU A 777 57.33 85.62 -79.68
N ILE A 778 58.66 85.46 -79.55
CA ILE A 778 59.27 84.30 -78.88
C ILE A 778 58.99 84.30 -77.37
N ALA A 779 58.94 85.45 -76.69
CA ALA A 779 58.61 85.50 -75.25
C ALA A 779 57.13 85.20 -74.98
N GLU A 780 56.21 85.64 -75.83
CA GLU A 780 54.78 85.30 -75.73
C GLU A 780 54.50 83.84 -76.13
N ILE A 781 55.17 83.33 -77.16
CA ILE A 781 55.09 81.92 -77.55
C ILE A 781 55.79 81.03 -76.51
N ALA A 782 56.91 81.45 -75.89
CA ALA A 782 57.56 80.71 -74.80
C ALA A 782 56.74 80.74 -73.50
N LYS A 783 55.99 81.81 -73.21
CA LYS A 783 55.03 81.85 -72.09
C LYS A 783 53.83 80.94 -72.35
N LYS A 784 53.28 80.94 -73.57
CA LYS A 784 52.19 80.03 -73.96
C LYS A 784 52.65 78.58 -73.95
N ILE A 785 53.84 78.27 -74.48
CA ILE A 785 54.46 76.94 -74.44
C ILE A 785 54.75 76.50 -73.00
N LYS A 786 55.24 77.39 -72.11
CA LYS A 786 55.44 77.08 -70.69
C LYS A 786 54.12 76.84 -69.93
N ALA A 787 53.08 77.62 -70.21
CA ALA A 787 51.77 77.42 -69.61
C ALA A 787 51.13 76.11 -70.10
N THR A 788 51.21 75.82 -71.40
CA THR A 788 50.73 74.55 -71.95
C THR A 788 51.59 73.37 -71.53
N SER A 789 52.91 73.53 -71.30
CA SER A 789 53.79 72.46 -70.80
C SER A 789 53.56 72.14 -69.33
N LEU A 790 53.21 73.14 -68.51
CA LEU A 790 52.82 72.95 -67.10
C LEU A 790 51.45 72.26 -67.00
N GLU A 791 50.51 72.65 -67.86
CA GLU A 791 49.20 72.00 -67.91
C GLU A 791 49.30 70.57 -68.47
N THR A 792 50.15 70.33 -69.48
CA THR A 792 50.43 68.95 -69.93
C THR A 792 51.20 68.15 -68.89
N SER A 793 52.14 68.72 -68.12
CA SER A 793 52.80 67.96 -67.04
C SER A 793 51.85 67.64 -65.89
N ARG A 794 50.87 68.51 -65.62
CA ARG A 794 49.81 68.28 -64.62
C ARG A 794 48.83 67.21 -65.08
N ILE A 795 48.43 67.25 -66.36
CA ILE A 795 47.60 66.19 -66.95
C ILE A 795 48.39 64.87 -67.04
N GLU A 796 49.69 64.90 -67.35
CA GLU A 796 50.54 63.70 -67.34
C GLU A 796 50.74 63.13 -65.93
N SER A 797 50.83 63.97 -64.89
CA SER A 797 50.90 63.50 -63.50
C SER A 797 49.56 62.96 -63.01
N GLU A 798 48.43 63.56 -63.40
CA GLU A 798 47.08 63.04 -63.13
C GLU A 798 46.83 61.72 -63.89
N ILE A 799 47.27 61.60 -65.15
CA ILE A 799 47.20 60.36 -65.92
C ILE A 799 48.10 59.27 -65.30
N ARG A 800 49.29 59.61 -64.79
CA ARG A 800 50.14 58.64 -64.07
C ARG A 800 49.48 58.18 -62.77
N LEU A 801 48.92 59.10 -61.98
CA LEU A 801 48.19 58.74 -60.75
C LEU A 801 46.94 57.89 -61.05
N LEU A 802 46.25 58.15 -62.16
CA LEU A 802 45.11 57.33 -62.59
C LEU A 802 45.55 55.96 -63.12
N LYS A 803 46.68 55.86 -63.81
CA LYS A 803 47.27 54.57 -64.24
C LYS A 803 47.77 53.75 -63.06
N ASP A 804 48.40 54.38 -62.06
CA ASP A 804 48.85 53.71 -60.84
C ASP A 804 47.64 53.22 -60.02
N LYS A 805 46.57 54.02 -59.92
CA LYS A 805 45.30 53.59 -59.31
C LYS A 805 44.64 52.46 -60.11
N GLN A 806 44.69 52.50 -61.44
CA GLN A 806 44.16 51.43 -62.29
C GLN A 806 44.96 50.13 -62.13
N GLN A 807 46.29 50.20 -62.02
CA GLN A 807 47.14 49.04 -61.76
C GLN A 807 46.93 48.48 -60.35
N GLN A 808 46.83 49.34 -59.32
CA GLN A 808 46.52 48.91 -57.96
C GLN A 808 45.13 48.25 -57.86
N LEU A 809 44.13 48.81 -58.55
CA LEU A 809 42.82 48.18 -58.63
C LEU A 809 42.85 46.87 -59.40
N ALA A 810 43.62 46.77 -60.48
CA ALA A 810 43.79 45.52 -61.23
C ALA A 810 44.46 44.43 -60.38
N THR A 811 45.51 44.75 -59.62
CA THR A 811 46.16 43.80 -58.71
C THR A 811 45.22 43.37 -57.58
N ILE A 812 44.43 44.29 -57.02
CA ILE A 812 43.42 43.94 -55.99
C ILE A 812 42.33 43.04 -56.59
N LEU A 813 41.92 43.27 -57.84
CA LEU A 813 40.91 42.46 -58.51
C LEU A 813 41.45 41.06 -58.83
N GLU A 814 42.71 40.95 -59.23
CA GLU A 814 43.39 39.69 -59.47
C GLU A 814 43.59 38.89 -58.17
N ASP A 815 44.00 39.54 -57.07
CA ASP A 815 44.10 38.93 -55.74
C ASP A 815 42.71 38.45 -55.26
N LYS A 816 41.66 39.25 -55.45
CA LYS A 816 40.29 38.84 -55.10
C LYS A 816 39.78 37.71 -55.99
N GLN A 817 40.14 37.67 -57.26
CA GLN A 817 39.83 36.54 -58.14
C GLN A 817 40.59 35.26 -57.74
N GLN A 818 41.85 35.36 -57.32
CA GLN A 818 42.61 34.21 -56.81
C GLN A 818 42.02 33.69 -55.49
N VAL A 819 41.64 34.58 -54.58
CA VAL A 819 40.94 34.19 -53.34
C VAL A 819 39.58 33.55 -53.62
N LEU A 820 38.82 34.04 -54.61
CA LEU A 820 37.56 33.41 -55.00
C LEU A 820 37.77 32.04 -55.64
N LYS A 821 38.82 31.85 -56.45
CA LYS A 821 39.15 30.54 -57.01
C LYS A 821 39.54 29.53 -55.93
N THR A 822 40.38 29.92 -54.97
CA THR A 822 40.76 29.01 -53.87
C THR A 822 39.60 28.70 -52.94
N LEU A 823 38.71 29.68 -52.70
CA LEU A 823 37.49 29.44 -51.94
C LEU A 823 36.52 28.52 -52.70
N HIS A 824 36.40 28.67 -54.02
CA HIS A 824 35.58 27.81 -54.87
C HIS A 824 36.12 26.37 -54.94
N GLU A 825 37.43 26.20 -55.12
CA GLU A 825 38.09 24.89 -55.07
C GLU A 825 37.91 24.22 -53.69
N SER A 826 37.99 24.99 -52.60
CA SER A 826 37.72 24.48 -51.25
C SER A 826 36.25 24.10 -51.04
N ASP A 827 35.31 24.84 -51.64
CA ASP A 827 33.88 24.58 -51.53
C ASP A 827 33.48 23.35 -52.38
N GLU A 828 34.07 23.19 -53.58
CA GLU A 828 33.93 21.99 -54.40
C GLU A 828 34.51 20.73 -53.72
N ALA A 829 35.67 20.85 -53.06
CA ALA A 829 36.25 19.77 -52.28
C ALA A 829 35.35 19.38 -51.09
N LYS A 830 34.84 20.38 -50.35
CA LYS A 830 33.90 20.16 -49.23
C LYS A 830 32.58 19.54 -49.69
N ASN A 831 32.05 19.97 -50.84
CA ASN A 831 30.83 19.41 -51.43
C ASN A 831 31.05 17.95 -51.88
N SER A 832 32.22 17.64 -52.44
CA SER A 832 32.59 16.26 -52.79
C SER A 832 32.70 15.37 -51.55
N GLU A 833 33.31 15.86 -50.45
CA GLU A 833 33.35 15.15 -49.17
C GLU A 833 31.95 14.95 -48.56
N LEU A 834 31.06 15.95 -48.67
CA LEU A 834 29.68 15.87 -48.22
C LEU A 834 28.87 14.83 -49.01
N ASP A 835 29.07 14.74 -50.32
CA ASP A 835 28.44 13.74 -51.18
C ASP A 835 28.95 12.33 -50.87
N GLU A 836 30.25 12.15 -50.62
CA GLU A 836 30.82 10.86 -50.19
C GLU A 836 30.29 10.43 -48.81
N LEU A 837 30.20 11.36 -47.85
CA LEU A 837 29.62 11.10 -46.53
C LEU A 837 28.12 10.83 -46.62
N GLY A 838 27.40 11.52 -47.50
CA GLY A 838 26.01 11.27 -47.83
C GLY A 838 25.80 9.85 -48.37
N ARG A 839 26.67 9.41 -49.28
CA ARG A 839 26.68 8.04 -49.82
C ARG A 839 26.91 7.00 -48.72
N LYS A 840 27.95 7.16 -47.89
CA LYS A 840 28.26 6.25 -46.78
C LYS A 840 27.14 6.20 -45.74
N LYS A 841 26.51 7.34 -45.44
CA LYS A 841 25.36 7.39 -44.52
C LYS A 841 24.17 6.58 -45.06
N GLN A 842 23.92 6.64 -46.36
CA GLN A 842 22.83 5.90 -47.00
C GLN A 842 23.14 4.40 -47.08
N GLU A 843 24.37 4.01 -47.43
CA GLU A 843 24.84 2.60 -47.36
C GLU A 843 24.66 2.02 -45.95
N ASN A 844 25.12 2.75 -44.92
CA ASN A 844 24.99 2.33 -43.52
C ASN A 844 23.52 2.24 -43.06
N MET A 845 22.66 3.15 -43.54
CA MET A 845 21.23 3.13 -43.23
C MET A 845 20.56 1.89 -43.84
N GLU A 846 20.86 1.57 -45.10
CA GLU A 846 20.31 0.39 -45.77
C GLU A 846 20.81 -0.92 -45.12
N GLU A 847 22.09 -0.98 -44.76
CA GLU A 847 22.65 -2.12 -44.02
C GLU A 847 21.99 -2.28 -42.65
N LEU A 848 21.76 -1.19 -41.92
CA LEU A 848 21.05 -1.20 -40.64
C LEU A 848 19.60 -1.66 -40.79
N LEU A 849 18.87 -1.17 -41.79
CA LEU A 849 17.49 -1.58 -42.07
C LEU A 849 17.41 -3.06 -42.41
N MET A 850 18.37 -3.59 -43.17
CA MET A 850 18.45 -5.01 -43.49
C MET A 850 18.79 -5.86 -42.25
N LYS A 851 19.74 -5.43 -41.42
CA LYS A 851 20.04 -6.07 -40.12
C LYS A 851 18.84 -6.05 -39.18
N GLN A 852 18.09 -4.95 -39.11
CA GLN A 852 16.86 -4.84 -38.33
C GLN A 852 15.76 -5.77 -38.85
N ARG A 853 15.59 -5.90 -40.17
CA ARG A 853 14.67 -6.88 -40.77
C ARG A 853 15.09 -8.32 -40.43
N ARG A 854 16.39 -8.63 -40.50
CA ARG A 854 16.95 -9.93 -40.12
C ARG A 854 16.74 -10.24 -38.64
N VAL A 855 16.90 -9.26 -37.74
CA VAL A 855 16.55 -9.40 -36.31
C VAL A 855 15.06 -9.65 -36.13
N LYS A 856 14.18 -8.94 -36.85
CA LYS A 856 12.73 -9.20 -36.82
C LYS A 856 12.40 -10.62 -37.29
N TYR A 857 13.09 -11.15 -38.30
CA TYR A 857 12.93 -12.54 -38.73
C TYR A 857 13.45 -13.53 -37.68
N TYR A 858 14.56 -13.26 -37.02
CA TYR A 858 15.05 -14.09 -35.90
C TYR A 858 14.12 -14.05 -34.68
N ASP A 859 13.51 -12.90 -34.38
CA ASP A 859 12.49 -12.78 -33.33
C ASP A 859 11.21 -13.53 -33.70
N GLN A 860 10.78 -13.48 -34.96
CA GLN A 860 9.64 -14.26 -35.46
C GLN A 860 9.91 -15.78 -35.45
N LEU A 861 11.15 -16.20 -35.73
CA LEU A 861 11.62 -17.58 -35.56
C LEU A 861 11.61 -18.01 -34.09
N LYS A 862 12.13 -17.16 -33.19
CA LYS A 862 12.13 -17.40 -31.74
C LYS A 862 10.71 -17.48 -31.16
N GLN A 863 9.77 -16.76 -31.75
CA GLN A 863 8.35 -16.77 -31.39
C GLN A 863 7.54 -17.87 -32.11
N GLY A 864 8.17 -18.68 -32.98
CA GLY A 864 7.53 -19.79 -33.71
C GLY A 864 6.51 -19.37 -34.78
N ARG A 865 6.49 -18.09 -35.19
CA ARG A 865 5.52 -17.52 -36.14
C ARG A 865 6.08 -17.38 -37.56
N TYR A 866 7.34 -17.78 -37.79
CA TYR A 866 7.97 -17.69 -39.09
C TYR A 866 7.59 -18.88 -39.99
N THR A 867 6.91 -18.60 -41.10
CA THR A 867 6.57 -19.60 -42.12
C THR A 867 7.65 -19.64 -43.20
N LEU A 868 8.40 -20.75 -43.29
CA LEU A 868 9.34 -21.02 -44.37
C LEU A 868 8.59 -21.05 -45.72
N LEU A 869 8.99 -20.21 -46.68
CA LEU A 869 8.35 -20.14 -48.01
C LEU A 869 8.55 -21.44 -48.83
N ALA A 870 9.59 -22.23 -48.55
CA ALA A 870 9.75 -23.60 -49.07
C ALA A 870 10.29 -24.52 -47.96
N LYS A 871 9.77 -25.76 -47.90
CA LYS A 871 10.15 -26.77 -46.88
C LYS A 871 11.28 -27.71 -47.30
N LYS A 872 11.80 -27.58 -48.52
CA LYS A 872 12.96 -28.34 -49.04
C LYS A 872 14.06 -27.35 -49.39
N ASP A 873 15.28 -27.65 -48.99
CA ASP A 873 16.45 -26.78 -49.19
C ASP A 873 16.69 -26.49 -50.68
N ASP A 874 16.54 -27.49 -51.57
CA ASP A 874 16.66 -27.33 -53.03
C ASP A 874 15.70 -26.29 -53.64
N LEU A 875 14.49 -26.14 -53.08
CA LEU A 875 13.50 -25.17 -53.56
C LEU A 875 13.78 -23.76 -53.01
N ASN A 876 14.37 -23.66 -51.82
CA ASN A 876 14.85 -22.39 -51.29
C ASN A 876 16.06 -21.89 -52.10
N GLU A 877 17.03 -22.76 -52.43
CA GLU A 877 18.15 -22.40 -53.30
C GLU A 877 17.70 -21.97 -54.70
N GLN A 878 16.67 -22.60 -55.26
CA GLN A 878 16.11 -22.17 -56.54
C GLN A 878 15.41 -20.81 -56.45
N GLU A 879 14.72 -20.51 -55.35
CA GLU A 879 14.07 -19.21 -55.16
C GLU A 879 15.07 -18.09 -54.78
N THR A 880 16.14 -18.39 -54.04
CA THR A 880 17.25 -17.44 -53.81
C THR A 880 18.01 -17.16 -55.10
N ASN A 881 18.29 -18.17 -55.92
CA ASN A 881 18.91 -17.98 -57.23
C ASN A 881 18.02 -17.16 -58.18
N LYS A 882 16.70 -17.36 -58.19
CA LYS A 882 15.77 -16.50 -58.95
C LYS A 882 15.74 -15.05 -58.44
N GLN A 883 15.93 -14.84 -57.14
CA GLN A 883 16.01 -13.49 -56.56
C GLN A 883 17.34 -12.82 -56.92
N LEU A 884 18.46 -13.55 -56.85
CA LEU A 884 19.77 -13.11 -57.32
C LEU A 884 19.77 -12.78 -58.81
N ASP A 885 19.16 -13.62 -59.65
CA ASP A 885 19.05 -13.37 -61.09
C ASP A 885 18.17 -12.15 -61.40
N ARG A 886 17.09 -11.94 -60.63
CA ARG A 886 16.29 -10.71 -60.72
C ARG A 886 17.10 -9.49 -60.28
N LEU A 887 17.87 -9.56 -59.20
CA LEU A 887 18.73 -8.47 -58.75
C LEU A 887 19.84 -8.15 -59.76
N ARG A 888 20.46 -9.16 -60.37
CA ARG A 888 21.43 -8.99 -61.46
C ARG A 888 20.78 -8.37 -62.70
N SER A 889 19.57 -8.80 -63.06
CA SER A 889 18.82 -8.20 -64.17
C SER A 889 18.45 -6.73 -63.90
N LEU A 890 18.03 -6.40 -62.68
CA LEU A 890 17.76 -5.01 -62.26
C LEU A 890 19.05 -4.18 -62.24
N GLY A 891 20.18 -4.76 -61.81
CA GLY A 891 21.50 -4.13 -61.92
C GLY A 891 21.85 -3.78 -63.37
N THR A 892 21.67 -4.72 -64.30
CA THR A 892 21.92 -4.45 -65.73
C THR A 892 20.96 -3.41 -66.33
N ILE A 893 19.71 -3.34 -65.86
CA ILE A 893 18.74 -2.32 -66.30
C ILE A 893 19.14 -0.94 -65.76
N VAL A 894 19.59 -0.87 -64.50
CA VAL A 894 20.05 0.37 -63.87
C VAL A 894 21.33 0.91 -64.51
N SER A 895 22.29 0.04 -64.85
CA SER A 895 23.48 0.44 -65.60
C SER A 895 23.13 0.93 -67.03
N LYS A 896 22.18 0.27 -67.72
CA LYS A 896 21.67 0.76 -69.03
C LYS A 896 20.95 2.10 -68.93
N LEU A 897 20.13 2.30 -67.90
CA LEU A 897 19.49 3.60 -67.63
C LEU A 897 20.53 4.69 -67.31
N GLY A 898 21.65 4.31 -66.68
CA GLY A 898 22.78 5.20 -66.41
C GLY A 898 23.56 5.62 -67.66
N GLU A 899 23.58 4.78 -68.69
CA GLU A 899 24.15 5.09 -70.01
C GLU A 899 23.19 5.92 -70.87
N GLU A 900 21.88 5.63 -70.83
CA GLU A 900 20.86 6.32 -71.64
C GLU A 900 20.53 7.74 -71.12
N TYR A 901 20.71 8.00 -69.82
CA TYR A 901 20.39 9.30 -69.20
C TYR A 901 21.55 9.86 -68.34
N PRO A 902 22.56 10.51 -68.95
CA PRO A 902 23.71 11.08 -68.24
C PRO A 902 23.33 12.12 -67.18
N ASN A 903 22.24 12.85 -67.42
CA ASN A 903 21.77 13.94 -66.54
C ASN A 903 21.16 13.42 -65.22
N LEU A 904 20.83 12.13 -65.14
CA LEU A 904 20.27 11.47 -63.94
C LEU A 904 21.29 10.57 -63.22
N GLN A 905 22.56 10.56 -63.66
CA GLN A 905 23.67 9.82 -63.05
C GLN A 905 23.76 9.91 -61.51
N PRO A 906 23.63 11.08 -60.85
CA PRO A 906 23.74 11.15 -59.39
C PRO A 906 22.59 10.46 -58.64
N ILE A 907 21.44 10.25 -59.29
CA ILE A 907 20.29 9.51 -58.72
C ILE A 907 20.41 8.03 -59.06
N ILE A 908 20.86 7.70 -60.28
CA ILE A 908 21.05 6.33 -60.74
C ILE A 908 22.19 5.64 -59.97
N ARG A 909 23.30 6.34 -59.69
CA ARG A 909 24.40 5.83 -58.84
C ARG A 909 23.96 5.51 -57.41
N LYS A 910 22.97 6.24 -56.86
CA LYS A 910 22.40 5.93 -55.53
C LYS A 910 21.67 4.58 -55.57
N VAL A 911 20.85 4.34 -56.59
CA VAL A 911 20.13 3.08 -56.78
C VAL A 911 21.09 1.92 -57.07
N GLU A 912 22.17 2.17 -57.82
CA GLU A 912 23.22 1.20 -58.12
C GLU A 912 23.95 0.76 -56.84
N SER A 913 24.31 1.69 -55.95
CA SER A 913 24.92 1.36 -54.64
C SER A 913 24.00 0.52 -53.74
N SER A 914 22.69 0.81 -53.72
CA SER A 914 21.70 0.03 -52.97
C SER A 914 21.54 -1.40 -53.50
N ILE A 915 21.67 -1.60 -54.81
CA ILE A 915 21.60 -2.92 -55.46
C ILE A 915 22.89 -3.71 -55.18
N GLN A 916 24.06 -3.07 -55.22
CA GLN A 916 25.35 -3.70 -54.90
C GLN A 916 25.46 -4.15 -53.44
N VAL A 917 24.98 -3.35 -52.47
CA VAL A 917 24.96 -3.75 -51.05
C VAL A 917 24.10 -5.01 -50.83
N ARG A 918 23.00 -5.16 -51.58
CA ARG A 918 22.15 -6.37 -51.51
C ARG A 918 22.81 -7.58 -52.18
N LEU A 919 23.49 -7.39 -53.30
CA LEU A 919 24.25 -8.45 -53.98
C LEU A 919 25.39 -8.97 -53.09
N ASN A 920 26.19 -8.08 -52.50
CA ASN A 920 27.34 -8.47 -51.69
C ASN A 920 26.95 -9.29 -50.44
N GLN A 921 25.82 -9.00 -49.79
CA GLN A 921 25.38 -9.76 -48.61
C GLN A 921 24.71 -11.10 -48.93
N GLU A 922 24.05 -11.23 -50.08
CA GLU A 922 23.52 -12.52 -50.53
C GLU A 922 24.65 -13.45 -51.02
N GLU A 923 25.72 -12.88 -51.60
CA GLU A 923 26.94 -13.62 -51.95
C GLU A 923 27.78 -14.00 -50.70
N GLU A 924 27.95 -13.11 -49.71
CA GLU A 924 28.56 -13.46 -48.40
C GLU A 924 27.76 -14.50 -47.60
N GLY A 925 26.44 -14.58 -47.84
CA GLY A 925 25.56 -15.60 -47.27
C GLY A 925 25.76 -16.99 -47.89
N MET A 926 26.23 -17.06 -49.13
CA MET A 926 26.55 -18.29 -49.86
C MET A 926 27.98 -18.81 -49.55
N GLU A 927 28.93 -17.93 -49.21
CA GLU A 927 30.29 -18.33 -48.81
C GLU A 927 30.43 -18.84 -47.36
N LYS A 928 29.40 -18.66 -46.52
CA LYS A 928 29.39 -19.08 -45.10
C LYS A 928 28.41 -20.22 -44.78
N ILE A 929 27.91 -20.90 -45.81
CA ILE A 929 27.25 -22.22 -45.71
C ILE A 929 28.26 -23.25 -46.25
#